data_AF-A0A943WXG8-F1
#
_entry.id   AF-A0A943WXG8-F1
#
_cell.length_a   1.000
_cell.length_b   1.000
_cell.length_c   1.000
_cell.angle_alpha   90.00
_cell.angle_beta   90.00
_cell.angle_gamma   90.00
#
_symmetry.space_group_name_H-M   'P 1'
#
loop_
_entity.id
_entity.type
_entity.pdbx_description
1 polymer ?
#
loop_
_entity_poly.entity_id
_entity_poly.type
_entity_poly.pdbx_seq_one_letter_code
_entity_poly.pdbx_strand_id
1 'polypeptide(L)'
;MADGLNIPGVSDKYKTNDLVKALMDVERVPLTREEEKVETFKNQQEAWRGMNQKMSTLRDSCKTLYSFENPFNNKLTSSSDEAAVTVDAGREAEYGSFKLEVIQPAATDRFLSADIDSDYNVKEGQYTFQVGEKTIDFKWKGGKLGDFVNALNKRGGETVKASLIGVSADRKSLLIESLKTGEENRLIFKNKALDFAKGIDMIGEAKSEKKTFAVSQDKLYTPEKKVEFSQAGIPEISRERVTSKGNEITVGPRGGYEIEIPSDEKSRKSGKIEFTFKEKDVKDITPKSGKTVAAEHQDFLDLPTPGMIEYEGITVYNNLSESTLPPPQETERENSASEGTPAASAISSNRYFYIKDSKGNETLLSDRNIKGVKNGKATVKINMKDYPDAKYLVVRNENTGKELSMTSPVLYSDANVTGIQPKHAISTAQDATIKYEGITMTRASNDIDDVVPHITLHIHDKTDRPATIKIDPDTESAKDAIITFVGKYNQAIAEMNILSQNKPELISELDYLSSDEQDKMKERLGMFQGEMSLTSGKSQMQQIVSGTYKYDANSTITLLAQLGVSTNAGGNAGGGYRPSQMRGYLEVDEKKLDAALAENINQIKNIFGYDSDGDLIVDNGIGFKLDKQLSSWVQSGGIISSKTNSLESQIKSSNQKITRLQTQLDRKEAELKRKYAQMEGSLGSLESQQNSLQNFANQNQRK
;
A
#
# COMPACT_ATOMS: atom_id res chain seq x y z
N MET A 1 -10.88 -39.66 56.81
CA MET A 1 -11.51 -40.72 57.64
C MET A 1 -10.52 -41.86 57.66
N ALA A 2 -9.85 -42.08 58.79
CA ALA A 2 -8.88 -43.17 58.94
C ALA A 2 -9.61 -44.35 59.57
N ASP A 3 -9.78 -45.40 58.77
CA ASP A 3 -10.22 -46.70 59.25
C ASP A 3 -9.24 -47.19 60.31
N GLY A 4 -9.74 -47.60 61.47
CA GLY A 4 -8.94 -48.00 62.62
C GLY A 4 -8.06 -49.20 62.27
N LEU A 5 -6.78 -48.95 61.96
CA LEU A 5 -5.79 -50.00 61.77
C LEU A 5 -5.48 -50.64 63.13
N ASN A 6 -6.24 -51.69 63.42
CA ASN A 6 -6.08 -52.52 64.60
C ASN A 6 -4.75 -53.30 64.49
N ILE A 7 -3.80 -53.03 65.38
CA ILE A 7 -2.54 -53.78 65.45
C ILE A 7 -2.88 -55.17 66.04
N PRO A 8 -2.65 -56.28 65.32
CA PRO A 8 -2.99 -57.61 65.83
C PRO A 8 -2.26 -57.89 67.15
N GLY A 9 -3.02 -58.08 68.24
CA GLY A 9 -2.49 -58.37 69.57
C GLY A 9 -2.40 -57.19 70.54
N VAL A 10 -2.93 -56.02 70.18
CA VAL A 10 -2.98 -54.81 71.03
C VAL A 10 -4.43 -54.53 71.44
N SER A 11 -4.68 -54.28 72.72
CA SER A 11 -5.97 -53.85 73.26
C SER A 11 -5.99 -52.33 73.38
N ASP A 12 -7.10 -51.65 73.12
CA ASP A 12 -7.15 -50.18 73.26
C ASP A 12 -7.14 -49.70 74.74
N LYS A 13 -6.83 -50.62 75.67
CA LYS A 13 -6.89 -50.44 77.12
C LYS A 13 -5.90 -49.39 77.65
N TYR A 14 -4.76 -49.22 77.00
CA TYR A 14 -3.69 -48.31 77.43
C TYR A 14 -3.53 -47.06 76.55
N LYS A 15 -4.46 -46.79 75.63
CA LYS A 15 -4.41 -45.66 74.66
C LYS A 15 -3.09 -45.56 73.90
N THR A 16 -2.48 -46.71 73.64
CA THR A 16 -1.16 -46.84 73.03
C THR A 16 -1.07 -46.15 71.66
N ASN A 17 -2.14 -46.22 70.87
CA ASN A 17 -2.23 -45.58 69.55
C ASN A 17 -2.20 -44.03 69.65
N ASP A 18 -2.87 -43.46 70.65
CA ASP A 18 -2.89 -42.00 70.85
C ASP A 18 -1.50 -41.47 71.25
N LEU A 19 -0.76 -42.21 72.08
CA LEU A 19 0.59 -41.84 72.50
C LEU A 19 1.59 -41.91 71.34
N VAL A 20 1.52 -42.96 70.52
CA VAL A 20 2.35 -43.08 69.30
C VAL A 20 2.04 -41.92 68.35
N LYS A 21 0.77 -41.58 68.16
CA LYS A 21 0.37 -40.44 67.33
C LYS A 21 0.93 -39.11 67.86
N ALA A 22 0.80 -38.85 69.16
CA ALA A 22 1.32 -37.62 69.77
C ALA A 22 2.86 -37.50 69.64
N LEU A 23 3.59 -38.61 69.76
CA LEU A 23 5.04 -38.63 69.53
C LEU A 23 5.38 -38.38 68.05
N MET A 24 4.62 -38.97 67.12
CA MET A 24 4.81 -38.75 65.69
C MET A 24 4.51 -37.31 65.25
N ASP A 25 3.54 -36.64 65.89
CA ASP A 25 3.22 -35.24 65.60
C ASP A 25 4.41 -34.31 65.90
N VAL A 26 5.12 -34.53 67.00
CA VAL A 26 6.35 -33.77 67.34
C VAL A 26 7.47 -34.05 66.34
N GLU A 27 7.65 -35.31 65.96
CA GLU A 27 8.67 -35.73 65.00
C GLU A 27 8.39 -35.21 63.58
N ARG A 28 7.13 -34.87 63.26
CA ARG A 28 6.73 -34.33 61.96
C ARG A 28 7.06 -32.84 61.78
N VAL A 29 7.34 -32.10 62.85
CA VAL A 29 7.66 -30.65 62.78
C VAL A 29 8.75 -30.29 61.75
N PRO A 30 9.90 -31.01 61.65
CA PRO A 30 10.90 -30.75 60.63
C PRO A 30 10.43 -31.01 59.20
N LEU A 31 9.52 -31.98 59.00
CA LEU A 31 8.89 -32.25 57.71
C LEU A 31 7.99 -31.09 57.31
N THR A 32 7.06 -30.70 58.18
CA THR A 32 6.13 -29.59 57.93
C THR A 32 6.88 -28.29 57.64
N ARG A 33 7.92 -27.98 58.42
CA ARG A 33 8.75 -26.79 58.16
C ARG A 33 9.44 -26.83 56.79
N GLU A 34 9.81 -28.01 56.31
CA GLU A 34 10.45 -28.15 54.99
C GLU A 34 9.41 -28.10 53.86
N GLU A 35 8.20 -28.62 54.08
CA GLU A 35 7.05 -28.48 53.18
C GLU A 35 6.67 -26.99 53.01
N GLU A 36 6.58 -26.23 54.12
CA GLU A 36 6.33 -24.78 54.12
C GLU A 36 7.41 -23.99 53.36
N LYS A 37 8.68 -24.40 53.44
CA LYS A 37 9.76 -23.80 52.64
C LYS A 37 9.58 -24.04 51.15
N VAL A 38 9.18 -25.25 50.75
CA VAL A 38 8.91 -25.55 49.34
C VAL A 38 7.78 -24.67 48.82
N GLU A 39 6.71 -24.50 49.60
CA GLU A 39 5.62 -23.59 49.26
C GLU A 39 6.11 -22.14 49.13
N THR A 40 6.92 -21.67 50.08
CA THR A 40 7.54 -20.33 50.01
C THR A 40 8.36 -20.16 48.73
N PHE A 41 9.23 -21.11 48.38
CA PHE A 41 10.04 -21.04 47.17
C PHE A 41 9.19 -21.09 45.89
N LYS A 42 8.08 -21.84 45.88
CA LYS A 42 7.13 -21.86 44.76
C LYS A 42 6.45 -20.51 44.58
N ASN A 43 5.98 -19.89 45.66
CA ASN A 43 5.35 -18.56 45.61
C ASN A 43 6.35 -17.50 45.12
N GLN A 44 7.60 -17.58 45.58
CA GLN A 44 8.68 -16.73 45.06
C GLN A 44 8.96 -16.98 43.58
N GLN A 45 8.97 -18.24 43.13
CA GLN A 45 9.19 -18.57 41.73
C GLN A 45 8.05 -18.02 40.84
N GLU A 46 6.81 -18.13 41.30
CA GLU A 46 5.65 -17.53 40.64
C GLU A 46 5.74 -16.01 40.57
N ALA A 47 6.19 -15.37 41.66
CA ALA A 47 6.38 -13.92 41.68
C ALA A 47 7.41 -13.46 40.63
N TRP A 48 8.55 -14.15 40.53
CA TRP A 48 9.54 -13.90 39.48
C TRP A 48 9.02 -14.15 38.07
N ARG A 49 8.17 -15.16 37.86
CA ARG A 49 7.52 -15.40 36.56
C ARG A 49 6.55 -14.29 36.19
N GLY A 50 5.73 -13.81 37.13
CA GLY A 50 4.84 -12.68 36.92
C GLY A 50 5.62 -11.41 36.56
N MET A 51 6.72 -11.17 37.27
CA MET A 51 7.65 -10.09 36.96
C MET A 51 8.25 -10.22 35.55
N ASN A 52 8.64 -11.43 35.15
CA ASN A 52 9.14 -11.70 33.79
C ASN A 52 8.10 -11.31 32.73
N GLN A 53 6.84 -11.69 32.96
CA GLN A 53 5.75 -11.34 32.05
C GLN A 53 5.56 -9.83 31.94
N LYS A 54 5.52 -9.08 33.05
CA LYS A 54 5.39 -7.61 33.03
C LYS A 54 6.56 -6.96 32.30
N MET A 55 7.79 -7.38 32.59
CA MET A 55 8.99 -6.87 31.92
C MET A 55 9.00 -7.18 30.43
N SER A 56 8.55 -8.37 30.03
CA SER A 56 8.47 -8.77 28.62
C SER A 56 7.43 -7.95 27.88
N THR A 57 6.24 -7.76 28.46
CA THR A 57 5.20 -6.92 27.82
C THR A 57 5.58 -5.45 27.73
N LEU A 58 6.30 -4.91 28.72
CA LEU A 58 6.88 -3.57 28.63
C LEU A 58 7.93 -3.51 27.53
N ARG A 59 8.81 -4.50 27.46
CA ARG A 59 9.85 -4.59 26.44
C ARG A 59 9.25 -4.57 25.03
N ASP A 60 8.22 -5.35 24.79
CA ASP A 60 7.53 -5.40 23.50
C ASP A 60 6.90 -4.03 23.16
N SER A 61 6.26 -3.39 24.15
CA SER A 61 5.73 -2.03 23.98
C SER A 61 6.81 -1.00 23.67
N CYS A 62 7.99 -1.10 24.29
CA CYS A 62 9.14 -0.24 23.97
C CYS A 62 9.60 -0.44 22.53
N LYS A 63 9.70 -1.70 22.08
CA LYS A 63 10.10 -2.04 20.71
C LYS A 63 9.17 -1.45 19.67
N THR A 64 7.86 -1.56 19.88
CA THR A 64 6.87 -0.95 18.97
C THR A 64 7.14 0.53 18.75
N LEU A 65 7.61 1.28 19.76
CA LEU A 65 7.80 2.72 19.65
C LEU A 65 9.03 3.15 18.83
N TYR A 66 10.02 2.28 18.62
CA TYR A 66 11.23 2.64 17.85
C TYR A 66 11.52 1.72 16.66
N SER A 67 10.88 0.56 16.58
CA SER A 67 11.09 -0.40 15.49
C SER A 67 10.56 0.15 14.17
N PHE A 68 10.75 -0.62 13.09
CA PHE A 68 10.13 -0.32 11.82
C PHE A 68 8.62 -0.13 11.97
N GLU A 69 7.91 -0.85 12.84
CA GLU A 69 6.44 -0.78 12.99
C GLU A 69 5.94 0.43 13.79
N ASN A 70 6.80 1.41 14.12
CA ASN A 70 6.41 2.53 14.96
C ASN A 70 5.20 3.33 14.41
N PRO A 71 4.24 3.70 15.26
CA PRO A 71 3.01 4.37 14.82
C PRO A 71 3.25 5.81 14.37
N PHE A 72 4.41 6.41 14.69
CA PHE A 72 4.70 7.81 14.38
C PHE A 72 4.80 8.11 12.88
N ASN A 73 5.01 7.10 12.03
CA ASN A 73 5.02 7.29 10.57
C ASN A 73 3.66 6.93 9.93
N ASN A 74 2.67 6.49 10.70
CA ASN A 74 1.35 6.18 10.17
C ASN A 74 0.70 7.44 9.61
N LYS A 75 -0.10 7.25 8.57
CA LYS A 75 -0.78 8.30 7.81
C LYS A 75 -2.27 8.05 7.88
N LEU A 76 -3.02 9.13 8.05
CA LEU A 76 -4.46 9.15 7.83
C LEU A 76 -4.71 9.87 6.51
N THR A 77 -5.54 9.25 5.69
CA THR A 77 -6.00 9.80 4.42
C THR A 77 -7.46 10.16 4.52
N SER A 78 -7.86 11.23 3.85
CA SER A 78 -9.27 11.57 3.67
C SER A 78 -9.51 12.14 2.28
N SER A 79 -10.73 11.94 1.79
CA SER A 79 -11.20 12.50 0.52
C SER A 79 -12.44 13.35 0.78
N SER A 80 -12.56 14.48 0.11
CA SER A 80 -13.81 15.25 0.15
C SER A 80 -14.96 14.58 -0.63
N ASP A 81 -14.69 13.49 -1.36
CA ASP A 81 -15.65 12.69 -2.13
C ASP A 81 -15.27 11.20 -2.07
N GLU A 82 -15.43 10.59 -0.90
CA GLU A 82 -15.07 9.19 -0.64
C GLU A 82 -15.90 8.18 -1.44
N ALA A 83 -17.10 8.57 -1.90
CA ALA A 83 -17.93 7.73 -2.76
C ALA A 83 -17.30 7.54 -4.15
N ALA A 84 -16.59 8.56 -4.65
CA ALA A 84 -15.92 8.53 -5.93
C ALA A 84 -14.47 8.05 -5.84
N VAL A 85 -13.73 8.48 -4.81
CA VAL A 85 -12.31 8.15 -4.66
C VAL A 85 -11.88 8.06 -3.20
N THR A 86 -11.23 6.94 -2.86
CA THR A 86 -10.51 6.75 -1.59
C THR A 86 -9.01 6.64 -1.86
N VAL A 87 -8.19 6.80 -0.83
CA VAL A 87 -6.74 6.90 -0.98
C VAL A 87 -6.06 6.16 0.16
N ASP A 88 -5.05 5.36 -0.17
CA ASP A 88 -4.14 4.77 0.80
C ASP A 88 -2.78 5.48 0.72
N ALA A 89 -2.21 5.83 1.87
CA ALA A 89 -0.88 6.45 1.94
C ALA A 89 0.12 5.50 2.60
N GLY A 90 1.24 5.28 1.90
CA GLY A 90 2.42 4.64 2.46
C GLY A 90 3.06 5.48 3.55
N ARG A 91 3.91 4.85 4.37
CA ARG A 91 4.51 5.50 5.55
C ARG A 91 5.52 6.61 5.21
N GLU A 92 6.04 6.57 3.99
CA GLU A 92 6.93 7.57 3.40
C GLU A 92 6.19 8.66 2.60
N ALA A 93 4.86 8.59 2.50
CA ALA A 93 4.09 9.63 1.85
C ALA A 93 4.26 10.98 2.58
N GLU A 94 4.45 12.04 1.80
CA GLU A 94 4.54 13.39 2.34
C GLU A 94 3.18 13.88 2.84
N TYR A 95 3.19 14.65 3.93
CA TYR A 95 1.99 15.31 4.42
C TYR A 95 1.57 16.42 3.47
N GLY A 96 0.27 16.58 3.28
CA GLY A 96 -0.24 17.66 2.44
C GLY A 96 -1.64 17.39 1.93
N SER A 97 -2.04 18.21 0.96
CA SER A 97 -3.31 18.06 0.28
C SER A 97 -3.18 18.39 -1.19
N PHE A 98 -3.87 17.64 -2.03
CA PHE A 98 -3.91 17.87 -3.47
C PHE A 98 -5.33 17.71 -4.01
N LYS A 99 -5.56 18.22 -5.23
CA LYS A 99 -6.86 18.07 -5.90
C LYS A 99 -6.82 16.98 -6.95
N LEU A 100 -7.84 16.15 -6.94
CA LEU A 100 -8.05 15.06 -7.88
C LEU A 100 -9.45 15.14 -8.46
N GLU A 101 -9.56 15.10 -9.77
CA GLU A 101 -10.84 14.99 -10.47
C GLU A 101 -10.88 13.67 -11.23
N VAL A 102 -11.87 12.83 -10.93
CA VAL A 102 -12.13 11.59 -11.68
C VAL A 102 -13.16 11.91 -12.74
N ILE A 103 -12.74 11.92 -14.01
CA ILE A 103 -13.62 12.19 -15.15
C ILE A 103 -14.43 10.93 -15.47
N GLN A 104 -13.77 9.78 -15.47
CA GLN A 104 -14.41 8.48 -15.64
C GLN A 104 -13.56 7.38 -14.98
N PRO A 105 -14.19 6.38 -14.34
CA PRO A 105 -13.49 5.19 -13.88
C PRO A 105 -13.17 4.23 -15.04
N ALA A 106 -12.17 3.38 -14.82
CA ALA A 106 -11.91 2.24 -15.67
C ALA A 106 -13.06 1.24 -15.53
N ALA A 107 -13.49 0.66 -16.66
CA ALA A 107 -14.57 -0.33 -16.69
C ALA A 107 -14.12 -1.60 -17.41
N THR A 108 -14.92 -2.65 -17.25
CA THR A 108 -14.74 -3.93 -17.94
C THR A 108 -15.86 -4.15 -18.96
N ASP A 109 -15.62 -5.05 -19.93
CA ASP A 109 -16.68 -5.53 -20.82
C ASP A 109 -17.63 -6.47 -20.06
N ARG A 110 -18.93 -6.13 -20.05
CA ARG A 110 -20.00 -6.91 -19.43
C ARG A 110 -21.15 -7.06 -20.42
N PHE A 111 -21.34 -8.25 -20.95
CA PHE A 111 -22.30 -8.50 -22.03
C PHE A 111 -23.41 -9.45 -21.59
N LEU A 112 -24.64 -9.03 -21.83
CA LEU A 112 -25.84 -9.80 -21.56
C LEU A 112 -26.37 -10.41 -22.85
N SER A 113 -26.81 -11.67 -22.80
CA SER A 113 -27.55 -12.30 -23.89
C SER A 113 -28.98 -11.77 -23.99
N ALA A 114 -29.68 -12.07 -25.09
CA ALA A 114 -31.14 -12.07 -25.04
C ALA A 114 -31.64 -13.21 -24.14
N ASP A 115 -32.96 -13.25 -23.91
CA ASP A 115 -33.59 -14.34 -23.17
C ASP A 115 -33.36 -15.68 -23.89
N ILE A 116 -32.99 -16.69 -23.12
CA ILE A 116 -32.68 -18.05 -23.54
C ILE A 116 -33.61 -19.01 -22.80
N ASP A 117 -34.05 -20.10 -23.45
CA ASP A 117 -34.81 -21.14 -22.78
C ASP A 117 -34.00 -21.76 -21.64
N SER A 118 -34.68 -22.00 -20.51
CA SER A 118 -34.06 -22.51 -19.29
C SER A 118 -33.46 -23.92 -19.45
N ASP A 119 -33.92 -24.68 -20.44
CA ASP A 119 -33.45 -26.02 -20.79
C ASP A 119 -32.44 -26.05 -21.95
N TYR A 120 -32.01 -24.87 -22.44
CA TYR A 120 -31.07 -24.70 -23.54
C TYR A 120 -29.79 -25.53 -23.35
N ASN A 121 -29.41 -26.23 -24.41
CA ASN A 121 -28.21 -27.04 -24.47
C ASN A 121 -27.12 -26.34 -25.28
N VAL A 122 -25.98 -26.10 -24.65
CA VAL A 122 -24.78 -25.56 -25.28
C VAL A 122 -24.11 -26.67 -26.09
N LYS A 123 -23.88 -26.44 -27.38
CA LYS A 123 -23.32 -27.43 -28.32
C LYS A 123 -21.85 -27.74 -28.01
N GLU A 124 -21.41 -28.95 -28.34
CA GLU A 124 -20.01 -29.34 -28.18
C GLU A 124 -19.05 -28.52 -29.06
N GLY A 125 -17.78 -28.48 -28.64
CA GLY A 125 -16.67 -27.93 -29.42
C GLY A 125 -15.67 -27.12 -28.60
N GLN A 126 -14.78 -26.40 -29.28
CA GLN A 126 -13.71 -25.62 -28.64
C GLN A 126 -14.19 -24.19 -28.35
N TYR A 127 -14.28 -23.84 -27.06
CA TYR A 127 -14.67 -22.51 -26.60
C TYR A 127 -13.45 -21.74 -26.17
N THR A 128 -13.33 -20.52 -26.69
CA THR A 128 -12.18 -19.64 -26.47
C THR A 128 -12.67 -18.25 -26.10
N PHE A 129 -12.29 -17.77 -24.92
CA PHE A 129 -12.54 -16.41 -24.46
C PHE A 129 -11.19 -15.73 -24.24
N GLN A 130 -11.04 -14.48 -24.63
CA GLN A 130 -9.81 -13.72 -24.43
C GLN A 130 -10.11 -12.38 -23.77
N VAL A 131 -9.26 -11.98 -22.82
CA VAL A 131 -9.27 -10.68 -22.14
C VAL A 131 -7.84 -10.19 -22.08
N GLY A 132 -7.52 -9.14 -22.84
CA GLY A 132 -6.14 -8.69 -23.03
C GLY A 132 -5.27 -9.83 -23.59
N GLU A 133 -4.17 -10.15 -22.92
CA GLU A 133 -3.28 -11.27 -23.31
C GLU A 133 -3.75 -12.63 -22.78
N LYS A 134 -4.63 -12.66 -21.77
CA LYS A 134 -5.08 -13.92 -21.16
C LYS A 134 -6.14 -14.58 -22.05
N THR A 135 -5.95 -15.87 -22.30
CA THR A 135 -6.89 -16.69 -23.09
C THR A 135 -7.40 -17.87 -22.26
N ILE A 136 -8.70 -18.07 -22.24
CA ILE A 136 -9.41 -19.18 -21.60
C ILE A 136 -9.91 -20.11 -22.69
N ASP A 137 -9.26 -21.26 -22.81
CA ASP A 137 -9.51 -22.27 -23.83
C ASP A 137 -9.98 -23.58 -23.23
N PHE A 138 -11.12 -24.11 -23.69
CA PHE A 138 -11.53 -25.46 -23.31
C PHE A 138 -12.44 -26.15 -24.33
N LYS A 139 -12.30 -27.47 -24.39
CA LYS A 139 -13.20 -28.34 -25.13
C LYS A 139 -14.43 -28.66 -24.28
N TRP A 140 -15.60 -28.28 -24.78
CA TRP A 140 -16.90 -28.60 -24.18
C TRP A 140 -17.51 -29.82 -24.89
N LYS A 141 -18.07 -30.75 -24.12
CA LYS A 141 -18.68 -31.99 -24.65
C LYS A 141 -20.15 -31.85 -25.04
N GLY A 142 -20.71 -30.65 -24.89
CA GLY A 142 -22.16 -30.43 -25.00
C GLY A 142 -22.86 -30.68 -23.66
N GLY A 143 -23.97 -29.98 -23.42
CA GLY A 143 -24.76 -30.16 -22.19
C GLY A 143 -25.56 -28.92 -21.80
N LYS A 144 -26.10 -28.93 -20.57
CA LYS A 144 -26.96 -27.86 -20.06
C LYS A 144 -26.18 -26.56 -19.88
N LEU A 145 -26.87 -25.43 -20.09
CA LEU A 145 -26.29 -24.09 -19.94
C LEU A 145 -25.67 -23.85 -18.56
N GLY A 146 -26.29 -24.35 -17.48
CA GLY A 146 -25.75 -24.23 -16.12
C GLY A 146 -24.38 -24.91 -15.96
N ASP A 147 -24.22 -26.12 -16.49
CA ASP A 147 -22.95 -26.85 -16.42
C ASP A 147 -21.86 -26.16 -17.25
N PHE A 148 -22.23 -25.58 -18.40
CA PHE A 148 -21.32 -24.79 -19.21
C PHE A 148 -20.82 -23.55 -18.44
N VAL A 149 -21.72 -22.82 -17.77
CA VAL A 149 -21.38 -21.63 -16.96
C VAL A 149 -20.45 -22.02 -15.81
N ASN A 150 -20.74 -23.12 -15.10
CA ASN A 150 -19.86 -23.64 -14.05
C ASN A 150 -18.47 -24.01 -14.60
N ALA A 151 -18.43 -24.64 -15.78
CA ALA A 151 -17.20 -25.03 -16.44
C ALA A 151 -16.39 -23.83 -16.94
N LEU A 152 -17.05 -22.75 -17.36
CA LEU A 152 -16.42 -21.48 -17.72
C LEU A 152 -15.87 -20.79 -16.47
N ASN A 153 -16.65 -20.62 -15.41
CA ASN A 153 -16.20 -19.98 -14.16
C ASN A 153 -15.01 -20.71 -13.52
N LYS A 154 -15.03 -22.05 -13.50
CA LYS A 154 -13.93 -22.86 -12.98
C LYS A 154 -12.61 -22.64 -13.72
N ARG A 155 -12.66 -22.36 -15.03
CA ARG A 155 -11.47 -22.12 -15.86
C ARG A 155 -11.13 -20.64 -16.00
N GLY A 156 -12.12 -19.77 -15.87
CA GLY A 156 -12.01 -18.34 -16.07
C GLY A 156 -11.21 -17.64 -14.98
N GLY A 157 -11.26 -18.14 -13.74
CA GLY A 157 -10.51 -17.58 -12.61
C GLY A 157 -10.74 -16.07 -12.48
N GLU A 158 -9.65 -15.30 -12.45
CA GLU A 158 -9.65 -13.83 -12.40
C GLU A 158 -9.72 -13.15 -13.79
N THR A 159 -10.15 -13.88 -14.83
CA THR A 159 -10.16 -13.36 -16.21
C THR A 159 -11.58 -13.13 -16.71
N VAL A 160 -12.45 -14.14 -16.61
CA VAL A 160 -13.83 -14.09 -17.08
C VAL A 160 -14.75 -14.72 -16.04
N LYS A 161 -15.90 -14.10 -15.81
CA LYS A 161 -16.99 -14.64 -15.01
C LYS A 161 -18.27 -14.69 -15.83
N ALA A 162 -19.08 -15.71 -15.58
CA ALA A 162 -20.37 -15.92 -16.21
C ALA A 162 -21.44 -16.19 -15.15
N SER A 163 -22.65 -15.66 -15.36
CA SER A 163 -23.78 -15.80 -14.44
C SER A 163 -25.09 -15.95 -15.19
N LEU A 164 -26.00 -16.76 -14.66
CA LEU A 164 -27.36 -16.92 -15.19
C LEU A 164 -28.33 -16.07 -14.37
N ILE A 165 -29.11 -15.25 -15.05
CA ILE A 165 -30.13 -14.38 -14.49
C ILE A 165 -31.50 -14.96 -14.88
N GLY A 166 -32.37 -15.20 -13.91
CA GLY A 166 -33.73 -15.67 -14.18
C GLY A 166 -34.60 -14.51 -14.68
N VAL A 167 -35.30 -14.72 -15.81
CA VAL A 167 -36.23 -13.73 -16.39
C VAL A 167 -37.68 -14.13 -16.13
N SER A 168 -38.00 -15.41 -16.35
CA SER A 168 -39.29 -16.04 -16.03
C SER A 168 -39.05 -17.49 -15.58
N ALA A 169 -40.12 -18.25 -15.33
CA ALA A 169 -40.04 -19.65 -14.94
C ALA A 169 -39.28 -20.53 -15.97
N ASP A 170 -39.37 -20.18 -17.25
CA ASP A 170 -38.86 -20.93 -18.40
C ASP A 170 -37.74 -20.20 -19.16
N ARG A 171 -37.39 -18.96 -18.80
CA ARG A 171 -36.41 -18.14 -19.51
C ARG A 171 -35.31 -17.60 -18.59
N LYS A 172 -34.09 -17.55 -19.11
CA LYS A 172 -32.89 -17.06 -18.43
C LYS A 172 -32.03 -16.21 -19.38
N SER A 173 -31.27 -15.28 -18.84
CA SER A 173 -30.25 -14.52 -19.59
C SER A 173 -28.86 -14.82 -19.04
N LEU A 174 -27.89 -14.94 -19.93
CA LEU A 174 -26.50 -15.19 -19.60
C LEU A 174 -25.74 -13.85 -19.60
N LEU A 175 -25.13 -13.52 -18.46
CA LEU A 175 -24.16 -12.44 -18.34
C LEU A 175 -22.76 -13.05 -18.42
N ILE A 176 -21.89 -12.52 -19.28
CA ILE A 176 -20.46 -12.81 -19.29
C ILE A 176 -19.71 -11.49 -19.12
N GLU A 177 -18.81 -11.44 -18.14
CA GLU A 177 -18.01 -10.27 -17.79
C GLU A 177 -16.52 -10.56 -17.76
N SER A 178 -15.72 -9.61 -18.25
CA SER A 178 -14.30 -9.52 -17.96
C SER A 178 -14.10 -9.05 -16.52
N LEU A 179 -13.11 -9.61 -15.84
CA LEU A 179 -12.69 -9.20 -14.49
C LEU A 179 -11.51 -8.22 -14.51
N LYS A 180 -11.02 -7.85 -15.70
CA LYS A 180 -9.95 -6.86 -15.88
C LYS A 180 -10.50 -5.59 -16.52
N THR A 181 -10.23 -4.46 -15.88
CA THR A 181 -10.57 -3.12 -16.37
C THR A 181 -9.59 -2.63 -17.42
N GLY A 182 -9.96 -1.58 -18.13
CA GLY A 182 -9.09 -0.93 -19.11
C GLY A 182 -9.45 -1.29 -20.54
N GLU A 183 -9.19 -0.35 -21.44
CA GLU A 183 -9.59 -0.41 -22.85
C GLU A 183 -8.93 -1.59 -23.58
N GLU A 184 -7.70 -1.97 -23.21
CA GLU A 184 -7.01 -3.11 -23.82
C GLU A 184 -7.56 -4.46 -23.36
N ASN A 185 -8.25 -4.52 -22.22
CA ASN A 185 -8.77 -5.75 -21.62
C ASN A 185 -10.19 -6.08 -22.13
N ARG A 186 -10.37 -6.00 -23.45
CA ARG A 186 -11.63 -6.32 -24.13
C ARG A 186 -11.98 -7.80 -24.02
N LEU A 187 -13.26 -8.11 -23.84
CA LEU A 187 -13.78 -9.47 -23.87
C LEU A 187 -14.01 -9.91 -25.32
N ILE A 188 -13.23 -10.88 -25.77
CA ILE A 188 -13.26 -11.40 -27.15
C ILE A 188 -13.70 -12.86 -27.12
N PHE A 189 -14.65 -13.20 -27.99
CA PHE A 189 -15.13 -14.56 -28.21
C PHE A 189 -14.50 -15.12 -29.49
N LYS A 190 -13.92 -16.32 -29.41
CA LYS A 190 -13.32 -17.01 -30.55
C LYS A 190 -13.84 -18.45 -30.63
N ASN A 191 -13.64 -19.09 -31.78
CA ASN A 191 -14.08 -20.47 -32.03
C ASN A 191 -15.58 -20.66 -31.68
N LYS A 192 -15.95 -21.73 -30.96
CA LYS A 192 -17.36 -21.97 -30.59
C LYS A 192 -17.93 -20.94 -29.62
N ALA A 193 -17.09 -20.19 -28.91
CA ALA A 193 -17.59 -19.10 -28.07
C ALA A 193 -18.19 -17.97 -28.93
N LEU A 194 -17.63 -17.70 -30.12
CA LEU A 194 -18.15 -16.70 -31.05
C LEU A 194 -19.52 -17.12 -31.61
N ASP A 195 -19.62 -18.36 -32.11
CA ASP A 195 -20.86 -18.93 -32.62
C ASP A 195 -21.95 -18.93 -31.53
N PHE A 196 -21.59 -19.33 -30.32
CA PHE A 196 -22.49 -19.39 -29.18
C PHE A 196 -22.99 -18.01 -28.78
N ALA A 197 -22.08 -17.04 -28.59
CA ALA A 197 -22.45 -15.68 -28.21
C ALA A 197 -23.31 -14.98 -29.28
N LYS A 198 -23.07 -15.24 -30.57
CA LYS A 198 -23.97 -14.80 -31.65
C LYS A 198 -25.34 -15.50 -31.58
N GLY A 199 -25.35 -16.81 -31.34
CA GLY A 199 -26.57 -17.63 -31.31
C GLY A 199 -27.54 -17.29 -30.17
N ILE A 200 -27.02 -16.77 -29.04
CA ILE A 200 -27.82 -16.29 -27.90
C ILE A 200 -28.05 -14.78 -27.93
N ASP A 201 -27.74 -14.13 -29.04
CA ASP A 201 -27.90 -12.69 -29.26
C ASP A 201 -27.15 -11.79 -28.26
N MET A 202 -26.02 -12.27 -27.73
CA MET A 202 -25.14 -11.47 -26.85
C MET A 202 -24.29 -10.48 -27.67
N ILE A 203 -23.84 -10.93 -28.85
CA ILE A 203 -23.01 -10.14 -29.76
C ILE A 203 -23.51 -10.26 -31.20
N GLY A 204 -23.29 -9.23 -32.00
CA GLY A 204 -23.58 -9.17 -33.42
C GLY A 204 -22.33 -8.91 -34.26
N GLU A 205 -22.52 -8.95 -35.57
CA GLU A 205 -21.51 -8.43 -36.50
C GLU A 205 -21.50 -6.93 -36.41
N ALA A 206 -20.35 -6.41 -36.05
CA ALA A 206 -20.16 -4.99 -36.01
C ALA A 206 -19.88 -4.49 -37.42
N LYS A 207 -20.74 -3.60 -37.88
CA LYS A 207 -20.60 -2.96 -39.19
C LYS A 207 -19.49 -1.93 -39.08
N SER A 208 -18.31 -2.23 -39.65
CA SER A 208 -17.31 -1.20 -39.87
C SER A 208 -17.85 -0.20 -40.88
N GLU A 209 -18.31 0.95 -40.40
CA GLU A 209 -18.58 2.10 -41.26
C GLU A 209 -17.24 2.64 -41.72
N LYS A 210 -16.89 2.33 -42.98
CA LYS A 210 -15.75 2.92 -43.66
C LYS A 210 -16.21 4.17 -44.39
N LYS A 211 -15.57 5.30 -44.11
CA LYS A 211 -15.71 6.52 -44.90
C LYS A 211 -14.38 6.79 -45.60
N THR A 212 -14.35 6.56 -46.90
CA THR A 212 -13.22 6.97 -47.74
C THR A 212 -13.21 8.49 -47.80
N PHE A 213 -12.04 9.09 -47.67
CA PHE A 213 -11.89 10.53 -47.85
C PHE A 213 -12.28 10.90 -49.29
N ALA A 214 -12.93 12.05 -49.46
CA ALA A 214 -13.38 12.48 -50.78
C ALA A 214 -12.20 13.15 -51.51
N VAL A 215 -11.41 12.35 -52.22
CA VAL A 215 -10.14 12.78 -52.84
C VAL A 215 -10.32 13.33 -54.27
N SER A 216 -11.40 14.03 -54.53
CA SER A 216 -11.61 14.71 -55.80
C SER A 216 -10.85 16.05 -55.82
N GLN A 217 -10.39 16.51 -57.00
CA GLN A 217 -9.52 17.70 -57.11
C GLN A 217 -10.14 18.98 -56.51
N ASP A 218 -11.46 19.06 -56.41
CA ASP A 218 -12.25 20.13 -55.81
C ASP A 218 -12.27 20.12 -54.27
N LYS A 219 -11.83 19.03 -53.64
CA LYS A 219 -11.85 18.83 -52.17
C LYS A 219 -10.46 18.81 -51.53
N LEU A 220 -9.42 19.04 -52.33
CA LEU A 220 -8.03 19.18 -51.88
C LEU A 220 -7.65 20.67 -51.82
N TYR A 221 -7.26 21.15 -50.65
CA TYR A 221 -6.80 22.53 -50.48
C TYR A 221 -5.26 22.59 -50.48
N THR A 222 -4.69 23.75 -50.82
CA THR A 222 -3.25 23.98 -50.71
C THR A 222 -2.88 24.13 -49.23
N PRO A 223 -1.87 23.41 -48.71
CA PRO A 223 -1.43 23.57 -47.33
C PRO A 223 -0.93 24.99 -47.06
N GLU A 224 -1.05 25.44 -45.81
CA GLU A 224 -0.50 26.73 -45.39
C GLU A 224 1.02 26.79 -45.60
N LYS A 225 1.50 27.97 -46.01
CA LYS A 225 2.91 28.20 -46.34
C LYS A 225 3.76 28.14 -45.07
N LYS A 226 4.67 27.17 -45.00
CA LYS A 226 5.71 27.10 -43.96
C LYS A 226 7.08 27.29 -44.59
N VAL A 227 7.92 28.10 -43.96
CA VAL A 227 9.22 28.57 -44.49
C VAL A 227 10.35 27.53 -44.30
N GLU A 228 10.06 26.35 -43.73
CA GLU A 228 11.08 25.39 -43.24
C GLU A 228 12.08 24.89 -44.30
N PHE A 229 11.85 25.08 -45.60
CA PHE A 229 12.78 24.69 -46.67
C PHE A 229 12.79 25.64 -47.89
N SER A 230 12.60 26.95 -47.71
CA SER A 230 12.61 27.91 -48.83
C SER A 230 14.03 28.21 -49.32
N GLN A 231 14.32 27.90 -50.59
CA GLN A 231 15.53 28.35 -51.30
C GLN A 231 15.11 29.08 -52.58
N ALA A 232 15.89 30.09 -52.98
CA ALA A 232 15.63 30.84 -54.22
C ALA A 232 15.58 29.90 -55.43
N GLY A 233 14.51 29.99 -56.22
CA GLY A 233 14.31 29.20 -57.44
C GLY A 233 13.69 27.80 -57.24
N ILE A 234 13.49 27.32 -56.01
CA ILE A 234 12.71 26.11 -55.74
C ILE A 234 11.22 26.46 -55.69
N PRO A 235 10.33 25.77 -56.44
CA PRO A 235 8.90 26.02 -56.39
C PRO A 235 8.33 25.85 -54.98
N GLU A 236 7.37 26.72 -54.63
CA GLU A 236 6.59 26.57 -53.41
C GLU A 236 5.74 25.28 -53.42
N ILE A 237 5.38 24.83 -52.23
CA ILE A 237 4.49 23.68 -52.10
C ILE A 237 3.12 24.04 -52.67
N SER A 238 2.64 23.25 -53.62
CA SER A 238 1.38 23.53 -54.30
C SER A 238 0.56 22.27 -54.54
N ARG A 239 -0.76 22.42 -54.49
CA ARG A 239 -1.72 21.38 -54.89
C ARG A 239 -1.68 21.07 -56.39
N GLU A 240 -1.14 21.95 -57.21
CA GLU A 240 -1.04 21.76 -58.67
C GLU A 240 -0.14 20.57 -59.05
N ARG A 241 0.76 20.19 -58.15
CA ARG A 241 1.64 19.02 -58.29
C ARG A 241 1.05 17.77 -57.64
N VAL A 242 -0.26 17.78 -57.37
CA VAL A 242 -1.02 16.65 -56.83
C VAL A 242 -2.03 16.18 -57.87
N THR A 243 -2.00 14.89 -58.18
CA THR A 243 -2.97 14.25 -59.07
C THR A 243 -3.69 13.12 -58.35
N SER A 244 -4.97 12.94 -58.65
CA SER A 244 -5.82 11.88 -58.08
C SER A 244 -6.44 11.09 -59.22
N LYS A 245 -6.23 9.78 -59.24
CA LYS A 245 -6.80 8.86 -60.24
C LYS A 245 -7.40 7.65 -59.53
N GLY A 246 -8.73 7.57 -59.47
CA GLY A 246 -9.42 6.50 -58.77
C GLY A 246 -9.15 6.54 -57.27
N ASN A 247 -8.42 5.54 -56.75
CA ASN A 247 -8.10 5.44 -55.32
C ASN A 247 -6.63 5.75 -55.00
N GLU A 248 -5.90 6.34 -55.95
CA GLU A 248 -4.47 6.64 -55.85
C GLU A 248 -4.23 8.15 -56.03
N ILE A 249 -3.42 8.71 -55.14
CA ILE A 249 -2.98 10.10 -55.10
C ILE A 249 -1.49 10.12 -55.36
N THR A 250 -1.07 10.89 -56.35
CA THR A 250 0.35 11.12 -56.62
C THR A 250 0.69 12.55 -56.23
N VAL A 251 1.63 12.69 -55.31
CA VAL A 251 2.17 13.97 -54.82
C VAL A 251 3.58 14.11 -55.37
N GLY A 252 3.73 14.90 -56.44
CA GLY A 252 5.02 15.16 -57.08
C GLY A 252 5.97 15.95 -56.17
N PRO A 253 7.22 16.20 -56.62
CA PRO A 253 8.17 17.04 -55.91
C PRO A 253 7.57 18.42 -55.63
N ARG A 254 7.71 18.93 -54.40
CA ARG A 254 7.07 20.18 -53.95
C ARG A 254 5.54 20.18 -54.10
N GLY A 255 4.92 19.01 -54.11
CA GLY A 255 3.48 18.84 -54.06
C GLY A 255 2.98 18.80 -52.62
N GLY A 256 1.77 19.30 -52.38
CA GLY A 256 1.14 19.18 -51.08
C GLY A 256 -0.35 19.46 -51.14
N TYR A 257 -1.10 18.84 -50.25
CA TYR A 257 -2.52 19.06 -50.11
C TYR A 257 -2.95 18.90 -48.65
N GLU A 258 -4.05 19.52 -48.29
CA GLU A 258 -4.81 19.20 -47.09
C GLU A 258 -6.21 18.73 -47.46
N ILE A 259 -6.70 17.75 -46.69
CA ILE A 259 -8.01 17.15 -46.90
C ILE A 259 -8.75 17.09 -45.57
N GLU A 260 -10.03 17.48 -45.59
CA GLU A 260 -10.86 17.44 -44.40
C GLU A 260 -11.15 16.01 -43.99
N ILE A 261 -10.93 15.70 -42.71
CA ILE A 261 -11.28 14.42 -42.12
C ILE A 261 -12.81 14.35 -42.05
N PRO A 262 -13.50 13.31 -42.55
CA PRO A 262 -14.97 13.26 -42.55
C PRO A 262 -15.61 13.59 -41.18
N SER A 263 -16.67 14.41 -41.17
CA SER A 263 -17.27 15.06 -39.99
C SER A 263 -18.13 14.17 -39.08
N ASP A 264 -17.84 12.87 -39.02
CA ASP A 264 -18.56 11.95 -38.15
C ASP A 264 -18.06 12.08 -36.71
N GLU A 265 -18.84 12.71 -35.83
CA GLU A 265 -18.45 12.97 -34.43
C GLU A 265 -18.07 11.71 -33.65
N LYS A 266 -18.69 10.56 -33.93
CA LYS A 266 -18.32 9.30 -33.26
C LYS A 266 -16.99 8.76 -33.79
N SER A 267 -16.74 8.87 -35.09
CA SER A 267 -15.52 8.35 -35.71
C SER A 267 -14.32 9.30 -35.55
N ARG A 268 -14.52 10.60 -35.35
CA ARG A 268 -13.44 11.58 -35.02
C ARG A 268 -12.94 11.44 -33.59
N LYS A 269 -13.76 10.96 -32.65
CA LYS A 269 -13.37 10.81 -31.25
C LYS A 269 -12.61 9.51 -30.97
N SER A 270 -12.83 8.45 -31.76
CA SER A 270 -12.21 7.15 -31.47
C SER A 270 -11.83 6.28 -32.68
N GLY A 271 -12.09 6.73 -33.91
CA GLY A 271 -11.80 5.97 -35.13
C GLY A 271 -10.31 5.90 -35.50
N LYS A 272 -10.02 5.23 -36.62
CA LYS A 272 -8.66 5.09 -37.15
C LYS A 272 -8.60 5.53 -38.61
N ILE A 273 -7.58 6.30 -39.00
CA ILE A 273 -7.30 6.58 -40.41
C ILE A 273 -6.20 5.63 -40.88
N GLU A 274 -6.42 4.97 -42.01
CA GLU A 274 -5.40 4.14 -42.66
C GLU A 274 -5.25 4.49 -44.15
N PHE A 275 -3.99 4.52 -44.60
CA PHE A 275 -3.62 4.55 -46.01
C PHE A 275 -2.23 3.96 -46.20
N THR A 276 -1.85 3.74 -47.45
CA THR A 276 -0.52 3.26 -47.81
C THR A 276 0.15 4.25 -48.74
N PHE A 277 1.47 4.36 -48.66
CA PHE A 277 2.26 5.17 -49.58
C PHE A 277 3.54 4.47 -50.03
N LYS A 278 4.10 4.94 -51.14
CA LYS A 278 5.36 4.51 -51.72
C LYS A 278 6.10 5.72 -52.27
N GLU A 279 7.40 5.77 -52.00
CA GLU A 279 8.30 6.75 -52.62
C GLU A 279 8.81 6.25 -53.97
N LYS A 280 8.98 7.19 -54.90
CA LYS A 280 9.59 6.95 -56.20
C LYS A 280 10.54 8.09 -56.52
N ASP A 281 11.78 7.76 -56.87
CA ASP A 281 12.73 8.75 -57.38
C ASP A 281 12.26 9.26 -58.74
N VAL A 282 12.26 10.57 -58.90
CA VAL A 282 11.89 11.28 -60.12
C VAL A 282 12.96 12.32 -60.45
N LYS A 283 12.83 12.96 -61.61
CA LYS A 283 13.77 14.00 -62.01
C LYS A 283 13.76 15.14 -60.99
N ASP A 284 14.94 15.44 -60.46
CA ASP A 284 15.12 16.55 -59.52
C ASP A 284 14.79 17.89 -60.18
N ILE A 285 13.92 18.67 -59.53
CA ILE A 285 13.47 19.99 -59.98
C ILE A 285 14.29 21.15 -59.42
N THR A 286 15.36 20.87 -58.68
CA THR A 286 16.30 21.88 -58.19
C THR A 286 16.94 22.61 -59.38
N PRO A 287 16.95 23.95 -59.39
CA PRO A 287 17.60 24.71 -60.43
C PRO A 287 19.08 24.32 -60.54
N LYS A 288 19.52 23.86 -61.72
CA LYS A 288 20.95 23.67 -61.98
C LYS A 288 21.61 25.05 -62.06
N SER A 289 22.62 25.29 -61.23
CA SER A 289 23.49 26.48 -61.28
C SER A 289 23.82 26.83 -62.73
N GLY A 290 23.41 28.03 -63.16
CA GLY A 290 23.67 28.55 -64.49
C GLY A 290 22.44 29.11 -65.20
N LYS A 291 21.71 30.04 -64.55
CA LYS A 291 21.08 31.20 -65.20
C LYS A 291 20.57 32.15 -64.13
N THR A 292 21.01 33.40 -64.23
CA THR A 292 20.59 34.56 -63.47
C THR A 292 19.07 34.60 -63.35
N VAL A 293 18.56 34.42 -62.13
CA VAL A 293 17.20 34.83 -61.79
C VAL A 293 17.30 36.31 -61.43
N ALA A 294 16.61 37.16 -62.19
CA ALA A 294 16.48 38.56 -61.86
C ALA A 294 15.93 38.68 -60.44
N ALA A 295 16.63 39.41 -59.58
CA ALA A 295 16.16 39.72 -58.25
C ALA A 295 14.86 40.51 -58.38
N GLU A 296 13.73 39.90 -57.98
CA GLU A 296 12.56 40.67 -57.61
C GLU A 296 12.94 41.50 -56.38
N HIS A 297 12.72 42.81 -56.52
CA HIS A 297 13.15 43.85 -55.59
C HIS A 297 12.80 43.51 -54.13
N GLN A 298 13.81 43.59 -53.27
CA GLN A 298 13.61 43.87 -51.85
C GLN A 298 13.01 45.27 -51.72
N ASP A 299 11.90 45.38 -51.00
CA ASP A 299 11.31 46.65 -50.58
C ASP A 299 12.36 47.46 -49.80
N PHE A 300 12.94 48.47 -50.45
CA PHE A 300 13.67 49.51 -49.74
C PHE A 300 12.65 50.49 -49.14
N LEU A 301 12.96 50.99 -47.94
CA LEU A 301 12.20 52.08 -47.32
C LEU A 301 12.25 53.31 -48.25
N ASP A 302 11.18 53.55 -49.00
CA ASP A 302 10.95 54.81 -49.71
C ASP A 302 10.32 55.84 -48.76
N LEU A 303 10.78 57.09 -48.84
CA LEU A 303 10.07 58.21 -48.21
C LEU A 303 8.73 58.39 -48.93
N PRO A 304 7.62 58.62 -48.22
CA PRO A 304 6.30 58.75 -48.85
C PRO A 304 6.26 59.94 -49.83
N THR A 305 5.57 59.76 -50.95
CA THR A 305 5.40 60.80 -51.97
C THR A 305 4.54 61.97 -51.46
N PRO A 306 4.87 63.23 -51.80
CA PRO A 306 4.06 64.37 -51.37
C PRO A 306 2.66 64.31 -52.00
N GLY A 307 1.61 64.46 -51.19
CA GLY A 307 0.23 64.48 -51.68
C GLY A 307 -0.13 65.74 -52.48
N MET A 308 -1.22 65.65 -53.24
CA MET A 308 -1.85 66.77 -53.95
C MET A 308 -3.22 67.10 -53.34
N ILE A 309 -3.64 68.36 -53.49
CA ILE A 309 -5.01 68.80 -53.25
C ILE A 309 -5.53 69.54 -54.48
N GLU A 310 -6.79 69.31 -54.81
CA GLU A 310 -7.50 69.94 -55.92
C GLU A 310 -8.79 70.58 -55.39
N TYR A 311 -9.00 71.85 -55.70
CA TYR A 311 -10.22 72.58 -55.34
C TYR A 311 -10.56 73.60 -56.43
N GLU A 312 -11.82 73.58 -56.88
CA GLU A 312 -12.37 74.42 -57.94
C GLU A 312 -11.50 74.52 -59.21
N GLY A 313 -10.90 73.40 -59.61
CA GLY A 313 -10.16 73.27 -60.87
C GLY A 313 -8.73 73.83 -60.83
N ILE A 314 -8.19 74.14 -59.66
CA ILE A 314 -6.77 74.45 -59.48
C ILE A 314 -6.12 73.35 -58.62
N THR A 315 -5.06 72.74 -59.15
CA THR A 315 -4.27 71.70 -58.48
C THR A 315 -2.96 72.28 -57.96
N VAL A 316 -2.68 72.11 -56.66
CA VAL A 316 -1.41 72.50 -56.04
C VAL A 316 -0.64 71.24 -55.67
N TYR A 317 0.60 71.16 -56.14
CA TYR A 317 1.53 70.08 -55.86
C TYR A 317 2.55 70.52 -54.82
N ASN A 318 2.84 69.66 -53.86
CA ASN A 318 3.97 69.86 -52.96
C ASN A 318 5.24 69.28 -53.60
N ASN A 319 6.36 70.01 -53.57
CA ASN A 319 7.59 69.54 -54.20
C ASN A 319 8.23 68.39 -53.39
N LEU A 320 8.93 67.49 -54.09
CA LEU A 320 9.69 66.39 -53.49
C LEU A 320 10.81 66.91 -52.58
N SER A 321 11.01 66.24 -51.43
CA SER A 321 12.11 66.55 -50.51
C SER A 321 13.45 66.18 -51.14
N GLU A 322 14.41 67.10 -51.17
CA GLU A 322 15.74 66.92 -51.79
C GLU A 322 16.76 66.17 -50.90
N SER A 323 16.35 65.65 -49.74
CA SER A 323 17.29 65.01 -48.80
C SER A 323 17.57 63.55 -49.16
N THR A 324 18.81 63.22 -49.53
CA THR A 324 19.25 61.83 -49.77
C THR A 324 19.83 61.19 -48.51
N LEU A 325 19.46 59.93 -48.23
CA LEU A 325 20.07 59.12 -47.15
C LEU A 325 21.56 58.85 -47.45
N PRO A 326 22.45 58.83 -46.45
CA PRO A 326 23.87 58.58 -46.68
C PRO A 326 24.10 57.12 -47.14
N PRO A 327 25.01 56.88 -48.10
CA PRO A 327 25.33 55.53 -48.56
C PRO A 327 26.06 54.73 -47.48
N PRO A 328 25.89 53.39 -47.40
CA PRO A 328 26.62 52.55 -46.47
C PRO A 328 28.14 52.62 -46.72
N GLN A 329 28.93 52.71 -45.66
CA GLN A 329 30.40 52.73 -45.76
C GLN A 329 30.94 51.37 -46.23
N GLU A 330 31.78 51.39 -47.27
CA GLU A 330 32.62 50.27 -47.68
C GLU A 330 33.85 50.18 -46.75
N THR A 331 33.95 49.11 -45.96
CA THR A 331 35.23 48.68 -45.36
C THR A 331 35.82 47.53 -46.16
N GLU A 332 36.94 47.84 -46.82
CA GLU A 332 38.06 47.03 -47.29
C GLU A 332 37.79 45.60 -47.79
N ARG A 333 37.91 45.43 -49.11
CA ARG A 333 38.10 44.14 -49.79
C ARG A 333 39.57 43.94 -50.12
N GLU A 334 40.17 42.87 -49.65
CA GLU A 334 41.21 42.16 -50.42
C GLU A 334 41.03 40.65 -50.27
N ASN A 335 40.99 39.96 -51.42
CA ASN A 335 41.03 38.51 -51.65
C ASN A 335 39.75 37.67 -51.39
N SER A 336 38.86 37.58 -52.39
CA SER A 336 38.26 36.29 -52.78
C SER A 336 37.72 36.35 -54.22
N ALA A 337 38.04 35.31 -54.99
CA ALA A 337 37.45 35.10 -56.31
C ALA A 337 35.99 34.65 -56.14
N SER A 338 35.06 35.28 -56.87
CA SER A 338 33.80 34.69 -57.36
C SER A 338 33.08 33.71 -56.41
N GLU A 339 32.31 34.20 -55.45
CA GLU A 339 31.24 33.41 -54.84
C GLU A 339 29.90 33.84 -55.43
N GLY A 340 29.36 33.00 -56.31
CA GLY A 340 28.00 33.13 -56.82
C GLY A 340 26.97 32.87 -55.71
N THR A 341 25.74 33.35 -55.92
CA THR A 341 24.58 32.96 -55.12
C THR A 341 24.61 31.45 -54.87
N PRO A 342 24.47 30.96 -53.63
CA PRO A 342 24.52 29.53 -53.36
C PRO A 342 23.54 28.81 -54.29
N ALA A 343 24.06 27.87 -55.08
CA ALA A 343 23.22 27.04 -55.93
C ALA A 343 22.20 26.33 -55.03
N ALA A 344 20.91 26.43 -55.38
CA ALA A 344 19.88 25.69 -54.68
C ALA A 344 20.29 24.22 -54.60
N SER A 345 20.23 23.64 -53.41
CA SER A 345 20.57 22.25 -53.14
C SER A 345 19.31 21.40 -53.10
N ALA A 346 19.41 20.18 -53.62
CA ALA A 346 18.32 19.21 -53.60
C ALA A 346 17.78 19.01 -52.18
N ILE A 347 16.46 19.10 -52.02
CA ILE A 347 15.81 18.89 -50.74
C ILE A 347 15.41 17.42 -50.65
N SER A 348 15.87 16.77 -49.58
CA SER A 348 15.47 15.42 -49.20
C SER A 348 14.87 15.44 -47.79
N SER A 349 13.63 14.99 -47.64
CA SER A 349 12.88 14.99 -46.38
C SER A 349 11.97 13.78 -46.30
N ASN A 350 11.86 13.20 -45.11
CA ASN A 350 10.92 12.12 -44.79
C ASN A 350 9.67 12.61 -44.03
N ARG A 351 9.50 13.94 -43.88
CA ARG A 351 8.43 14.56 -43.09
C ARG A 351 7.21 14.87 -43.95
N TYR A 352 6.40 13.85 -44.23
CA TYR A 352 5.32 13.98 -45.21
C TYR A 352 3.92 14.25 -44.64
N PHE A 353 3.61 13.74 -43.45
CA PHE A 353 2.23 13.62 -42.99
C PHE A 353 2.02 14.37 -41.67
N TYR A 354 0.97 15.20 -41.61
CA TYR A 354 0.64 16.00 -40.44
C TYR A 354 -0.86 15.95 -40.16
N ILE A 355 -1.23 16.14 -38.91
CA ILE A 355 -2.62 16.37 -38.48
C ILE A 355 -2.78 17.85 -38.13
N LYS A 356 -3.77 18.51 -38.70
CA LYS A 356 -4.12 19.91 -38.40
C LYS A 356 -5.39 19.97 -37.58
N ASP A 357 -5.33 20.66 -36.44
CA ASP A 357 -6.47 20.86 -35.55
C ASP A 357 -7.44 21.95 -36.06
N SER A 358 -8.54 22.18 -35.34
CA SER A 358 -9.51 23.22 -35.65
C SER A 358 -8.98 24.66 -35.48
N LYS A 359 -7.89 24.86 -34.74
CA LYS A 359 -7.22 26.14 -34.49
C LYS A 359 -6.10 26.43 -35.48
N GLY A 360 -5.76 25.48 -36.36
CA GLY A 360 -4.70 25.60 -37.36
C GLY A 360 -3.34 25.03 -36.93
N ASN A 361 -3.21 24.45 -35.73
CA ASN A 361 -1.95 23.85 -35.30
C ASN A 361 -1.71 22.52 -36.02
N GLU A 362 -0.53 22.35 -36.61
CA GLU A 362 -0.13 21.11 -37.27
C GLU A 362 0.82 20.29 -36.39
N THR A 363 0.50 19.02 -36.20
CA THR A 363 1.37 18.03 -35.54
C THR A 363 1.91 17.04 -36.56
N LEU A 364 3.23 16.87 -36.62
CA LEU A 364 3.88 15.87 -37.49
C LEU A 364 3.56 14.45 -37.01
N LEU A 365 3.18 13.56 -37.92
CA LEU A 365 3.01 12.14 -37.60
C LEU A 365 4.38 11.49 -37.35
N SER A 366 4.50 10.81 -36.21
CA SER A 366 5.73 10.14 -35.79
C SER A 366 5.92 8.77 -36.46
N ASP A 367 7.12 8.19 -36.34
CA ASP A 367 7.40 6.83 -36.82
C ASP A 367 6.46 5.77 -36.23
N ARG A 368 5.86 6.01 -35.06
CA ARG A 368 4.86 5.11 -34.44
C ARG A 368 3.61 4.96 -35.30
N ASN A 369 3.31 5.96 -36.13
CA ASN A 369 2.17 5.98 -37.03
C ASN A 369 2.46 5.27 -38.37
N ILE A 370 3.72 4.95 -38.69
CA ILE A 370 4.13 4.36 -39.97
C ILE A 370 4.61 2.93 -39.74
N LYS A 371 3.84 1.92 -40.17
CA LYS A 371 4.14 0.49 -39.96
C LYS A 371 4.32 -0.29 -41.27
N GLY A 372 5.24 -1.24 -41.24
CA GLY A 372 5.36 -2.32 -42.23
C GLY A 372 5.79 -1.87 -43.63
N VAL A 373 7.11 -1.75 -43.85
CA VAL A 373 7.65 -1.60 -45.21
C VAL A 373 7.77 -3.00 -45.84
N LYS A 374 6.91 -3.30 -46.83
CA LYS A 374 7.07 -4.49 -47.68
C LYS A 374 7.07 -4.05 -49.14
N ASN A 375 8.09 -4.44 -49.91
CA ASN A 375 8.27 -4.06 -51.32
C ASN A 375 8.24 -2.53 -51.57
N GLY A 376 8.81 -1.74 -50.66
CA GLY A 376 8.87 -0.28 -50.77
C GLY A 376 7.54 0.45 -50.53
N LYS A 377 6.51 -0.26 -50.06
CA LYS A 377 5.20 0.31 -49.68
C LYS A 377 5.08 0.30 -48.16
N ALA A 378 4.74 1.43 -47.57
CA ALA A 378 4.53 1.62 -46.13
C ALA A 378 3.06 1.91 -45.82
N THR A 379 2.59 1.50 -44.64
CA THR A 379 1.22 1.78 -44.17
C THR A 379 1.24 2.83 -43.08
N VAL A 380 0.40 3.85 -43.21
CA VAL A 380 0.17 4.87 -42.18
C VAL A 380 -1.11 4.53 -41.42
N LYS A 381 -1.02 4.51 -40.09
CA LYS A 381 -2.13 4.28 -39.16
C LYS A 381 -2.19 5.40 -38.12
N ILE A 382 -3.31 6.12 -38.10
CA ILE A 382 -3.55 7.25 -37.20
C ILE A 382 -4.70 6.87 -36.28
N ASN A 383 -4.46 6.86 -34.97
CA ASN A 383 -5.53 6.71 -33.98
C ASN A 383 -6.10 8.08 -33.68
N MET A 384 -7.41 8.29 -33.92
CA MET A 384 -8.02 9.60 -33.74
C MET A 384 -8.12 10.01 -32.27
N LYS A 385 -8.03 9.07 -31.32
CA LYS A 385 -7.97 9.37 -29.87
C LYS A 385 -6.76 10.21 -29.49
N ASP A 386 -5.64 10.02 -30.19
CA ASP A 386 -4.40 10.76 -29.94
C ASP A 386 -4.51 12.22 -30.41
N TYR A 387 -5.51 12.53 -31.25
CA TYR A 387 -5.72 13.84 -31.87
C TYR A 387 -7.20 14.26 -31.80
N PRO A 388 -7.75 14.53 -30.59
CA PRO A 388 -9.18 14.76 -30.39
C PRO A 388 -9.74 15.97 -31.14
N ASP A 389 -8.89 16.96 -31.43
CA ASP A 389 -9.25 18.20 -32.15
C ASP A 389 -8.92 18.16 -33.65
N ALA A 390 -8.51 17.00 -34.19
CA ALA A 390 -8.09 16.84 -35.57
C ALA A 390 -9.21 17.18 -36.58
N LYS A 391 -8.90 18.09 -37.51
CA LYS A 391 -9.84 18.52 -38.56
C LYS A 391 -9.36 18.17 -39.96
N TYR A 392 -8.07 18.26 -40.23
CA TYR A 392 -7.50 17.95 -41.55
C TYR A 392 -6.31 16.98 -41.47
N LEU A 393 -6.19 16.13 -42.48
CA LEU A 393 -4.94 15.44 -42.79
C LEU A 393 -4.17 16.28 -43.80
N VAL A 394 -2.93 16.62 -43.49
CA VAL A 394 -2.05 17.42 -44.34
C VAL A 394 -0.93 16.53 -44.87
N VAL A 395 -0.72 16.57 -46.18
CA VAL A 395 0.34 15.86 -46.88
C VAL A 395 1.25 16.88 -47.56
N ARG A 396 2.54 16.82 -47.25
CA ARG A 396 3.54 17.79 -47.69
C ARG A 396 4.78 17.08 -48.21
N ASN A 397 5.01 17.11 -49.52
CA ASN A 397 6.24 16.59 -50.11
C ASN A 397 7.25 17.71 -50.32
N GLU A 398 8.14 17.90 -49.34
CA GLU A 398 9.20 18.93 -49.40
C GLU A 398 10.30 18.61 -50.42
N ASN A 399 10.38 17.36 -50.90
CA ASN A 399 11.48 16.89 -51.73
C ASN A 399 11.47 17.54 -53.12
N THR A 400 12.66 17.70 -53.70
CA THR A 400 12.84 18.14 -55.10
C THR A 400 13.03 16.99 -56.08
N GLY A 401 13.42 15.80 -55.61
CA GLY A 401 13.70 14.62 -56.45
C GLY A 401 12.83 13.38 -56.18
N LYS A 402 11.80 13.50 -55.34
CA LYS A 402 10.94 12.37 -54.96
C LYS A 402 9.46 12.65 -55.20
N GLU A 403 8.74 11.62 -55.61
CA GLU A 403 7.30 11.58 -55.75
C GLU A 403 6.71 10.57 -54.74
N LEU A 404 5.54 10.88 -54.18
CA LEU A 404 4.77 9.97 -53.33
C LEU A 404 3.57 9.46 -54.12
N SER A 405 3.43 8.14 -54.21
CA SER A 405 2.15 7.51 -54.58
C SER A 405 1.49 6.99 -53.30
N MET A 406 0.22 7.33 -53.07
CA MET A 406 -0.53 6.90 -51.90
C MET A 406 -1.96 6.51 -52.21
N THR A 407 -2.52 5.59 -51.45
CA THR A 407 -3.96 5.28 -51.53
C THR A 407 -4.78 6.36 -50.83
N SER A 408 -6.02 6.57 -51.26
CA SER A 408 -6.93 7.47 -50.55
C SER A 408 -7.04 7.07 -49.06
N PRO A 409 -6.94 8.04 -48.13
CA PRO A 409 -7.19 7.79 -46.72
C PRO A 409 -8.59 7.25 -46.47
N VAL A 410 -8.70 6.31 -45.55
CA VAL A 410 -9.98 5.73 -45.11
C VAL A 410 -10.11 5.93 -43.62
N LEU A 411 -11.21 6.55 -43.19
CA LEU A 411 -11.61 6.62 -41.79
C LEU A 411 -12.46 5.41 -41.45
N TYR A 412 -11.98 4.61 -40.51
CA TYR A 412 -12.70 3.51 -39.88
C TYR A 412 -13.34 4.02 -38.61
N SER A 413 -14.66 3.84 -38.45
CA SER A 413 -15.30 4.01 -37.15
C SER A 413 -14.71 2.99 -36.16
N ASP A 414 -14.62 3.36 -34.89
CA ASP A 414 -14.10 2.50 -33.80
C ASP A 414 -14.98 1.27 -33.51
N ALA A 415 -16.04 1.08 -34.30
CA ALA A 415 -16.79 -0.16 -34.36
C ALA A 415 -15.95 -1.26 -35.05
N ASN A 416 -14.82 -1.63 -34.43
CA ASN A 416 -14.27 -2.99 -34.27
C ASN A 416 -12.76 -3.04 -34.12
N VAL A 417 -12.26 -2.90 -32.89
CA VAL A 417 -10.98 -3.53 -32.56
C VAL A 417 -11.13 -5.06 -32.48
N THR A 418 -12.33 -5.58 -32.18
CA THR A 418 -12.60 -7.01 -31.91
C THR A 418 -13.40 -7.75 -32.98
N GLY A 419 -13.99 -7.05 -33.96
CA GLY A 419 -14.84 -7.64 -35.01
C GLY A 419 -16.27 -8.00 -34.56
N ILE A 420 -16.64 -7.64 -33.33
CA ILE A 420 -17.92 -7.97 -32.69
C ILE A 420 -18.52 -6.72 -32.02
N GLN A 421 -19.85 -6.56 -32.10
CA GLN A 421 -20.57 -5.51 -31.37
C GLN A 421 -21.47 -6.17 -30.33
N PRO A 422 -21.34 -5.84 -29.04
CA PRO A 422 -22.28 -6.35 -28.04
C PRO A 422 -23.68 -5.79 -28.32
N LYS A 423 -24.69 -6.64 -28.24
CA LYS A 423 -26.08 -6.25 -28.47
C LYS A 423 -26.73 -5.66 -27.22
N HIS A 424 -26.43 -6.24 -26.05
CA HIS A 424 -26.87 -5.74 -24.76
C HIS A 424 -25.65 -5.60 -23.81
N ALA A 425 -24.82 -4.57 -24.06
CA ALA A 425 -23.71 -4.25 -23.16
C ALA A 425 -24.24 -3.55 -21.90
N ILE A 426 -23.87 -4.09 -20.73
CA ILE A 426 -24.08 -3.42 -19.44
C ILE A 426 -22.97 -2.38 -19.24
N SER A 427 -21.73 -2.73 -19.60
CA SER A 427 -20.59 -1.82 -19.66
C SER A 427 -19.61 -2.30 -20.73
N THR A 428 -18.77 -1.37 -21.18
CA THR A 428 -17.68 -1.66 -22.11
C THR A 428 -16.35 -1.32 -21.48
N ALA A 429 -15.32 -2.09 -21.80
CA ALA A 429 -14.00 -1.86 -21.24
C ALA A 429 -13.45 -0.50 -21.70
N GLN A 430 -12.97 0.28 -20.74
CA GLN A 430 -12.40 1.60 -20.93
C GLN A 430 -11.39 1.88 -19.84
N ASP A 431 -10.44 2.76 -20.11
CA ASP A 431 -9.47 3.25 -19.12
C ASP A 431 -10.11 4.29 -18.19
N ALA A 432 -9.62 4.34 -16.95
CA ALA A 432 -9.86 5.46 -16.06
C ALA A 432 -9.24 6.72 -16.66
N THR A 433 -9.91 7.85 -16.51
CA THR A 433 -9.36 9.17 -16.86
C THR A 433 -9.48 10.06 -15.65
N ILE A 434 -8.33 10.54 -15.18
CA ILE A 434 -8.24 11.41 -14.01
C ILE A 434 -7.49 12.69 -14.39
N LYS A 435 -7.67 13.71 -13.56
CA LYS A 435 -6.95 14.95 -13.65
C LYS A 435 -6.34 15.29 -12.30
N TYR A 436 -5.01 15.32 -12.27
CA TYR A 436 -4.21 15.63 -11.09
C TYR A 436 -3.47 16.95 -11.34
N GLU A 437 -3.67 17.94 -10.47
CA GLU A 437 -3.07 19.29 -10.58
C GLU A 437 -3.21 19.93 -11.99
N GLY A 438 -4.32 19.66 -12.67
CA GLY A 438 -4.61 20.18 -14.00
C GLY A 438 -4.22 19.27 -15.17
N ILE A 439 -3.43 18.22 -14.94
CA ILE A 439 -2.92 17.32 -15.98
C ILE A 439 -3.84 16.11 -16.11
N THR A 440 -4.38 15.89 -17.30
CA THR A 440 -5.22 14.72 -17.61
C THR A 440 -4.36 13.52 -17.97
N MET A 441 -4.69 12.36 -17.39
CA MET A 441 -3.99 11.10 -17.62
C MET A 441 -4.96 9.92 -17.63
N THR A 442 -4.55 8.83 -18.26
CA THR A 442 -5.34 7.60 -18.37
C THR A 442 -4.64 6.40 -17.74
N ARG A 443 -5.42 5.49 -17.15
CA ARG A 443 -4.92 4.23 -16.56
C ARG A 443 -5.89 3.10 -16.82
N ALA A 444 -5.38 1.90 -17.05
CA ALA A 444 -6.20 0.71 -17.24
C ALA A 444 -6.89 0.22 -15.96
N SER A 445 -6.40 0.65 -14.78
CA SER A 445 -6.87 0.21 -13.46
C SER A 445 -7.54 1.37 -12.70
N ASN A 446 -8.42 1.00 -11.77
CA ASN A 446 -9.00 1.91 -10.79
C ASN A 446 -8.14 2.03 -9.52
N ASP A 447 -7.22 1.09 -9.30
CA ASP A 447 -6.16 1.18 -8.31
C ASP A 447 -4.93 1.77 -9.00
N ILE A 448 -4.53 2.99 -8.63
CA ILE A 448 -3.49 3.78 -9.30
C ILE A 448 -2.43 4.20 -8.28
N ASP A 449 -1.22 3.68 -8.42
CA ASP A 449 -0.09 3.86 -7.48
C ASP A 449 1.09 4.65 -8.07
N ASP A 450 0.99 5.11 -9.32
CA ASP A 450 2.09 5.70 -10.09
C ASP A 450 1.95 7.22 -10.32
N VAL A 451 0.95 7.86 -9.72
CA VAL A 451 0.64 9.28 -9.92
C VAL A 451 1.25 10.16 -8.84
N VAL A 452 1.09 9.75 -7.58
CA VAL A 452 1.67 10.46 -6.44
C VAL A 452 2.57 9.48 -5.68
N PRO A 453 3.86 9.81 -5.43
CA PRO A 453 4.78 8.91 -4.75
C PRO A 453 4.24 8.40 -3.41
N HIS A 454 4.36 7.08 -3.19
CA HIS A 454 3.89 6.39 -1.98
C HIS A 454 2.39 6.52 -1.69
N ILE A 455 1.57 6.85 -2.68
CA ILE A 455 0.12 6.97 -2.54
C ILE A 455 -0.57 6.11 -3.59
N THR A 456 -1.56 5.34 -3.15
CA THR A 456 -2.45 4.57 -4.03
C THR A 456 -3.83 5.20 -4.02
N LEU A 457 -4.31 5.58 -5.20
CA LEU A 457 -5.67 6.09 -5.42
C LEU A 457 -6.58 4.92 -5.77
N HIS A 458 -7.74 4.85 -5.14
CA HIS A 458 -8.78 3.85 -5.38
C HIS A 458 -10.03 4.54 -5.94
N ILE A 459 -10.26 4.35 -7.23
CA ILE A 459 -11.35 5.00 -7.97
C ILE A 459 -12.58 4.10 -7.97
N HIS A 460 -13.70 4.64 -7.51
CA HIS A 460 -14.98 3.95 -7.44
C HIS A 460 -16.01 4.52 -8.42
N ASP A 461 -16.02 5.85 -8.59
CA ASP A 461 -16.92 6.56 -9.51
C ASP A 461 -16.28 7.88 -9.99
N LYS A 462 -16.95 8.56 -10.92
CA LYS A 462 -16.60 9.93 -11.31
C LYS A 462 -16.87 10.91 -10.15
N THR A 463 -16.09 11.98 -10.10
CA THR A 463 -16.32 13.09 -9.18
C THR A 463 -17.17 14.18 -9.84
N ASP A 464 -18.14 14.77 -9.14
CA ASP A 464 -18.93 15.90 -9.67
C ASP A 464 -18.15 17.23 -9.66
N ARG A 465 -17.18 17.34 -8.76
CA ARG A 465 -16.24 18.47 -8.60
C ARG A 465 -14.89 17.93 -8.13
N PRO A 466 -13.76 18.63 -8.38
CA PRO A 466 -12.45 18.17 -7.93
C PRO A 466 -12.45 17.86 -6.42
N ALA A 467 -12.17 16.60 -6.08
CA ALA A 467 -12.04 16.11 -4.72
C ALA A 467 -10.71 16.60 -4.13
N THR A 468 -10.73 17.00 -2.86
CA THR A 468 -9.52 17.33 -2.10
C THR A 468 -9.12 16.10 -1.31
N ILE A 469 -7.92 15.58 -1.59
CA ILE A 469 -7.30 14.51 -0.83
C ILE A 469 -6.39 15.13 0.21
N LYS A 470 -6.44 14.65 1.45
CA LYS A 470 -5.54 15.05 2.54
C LYS A 470 -4.79 13.85 3.09
N ILE A 471 -3.52 14.09 3.43
CA ILE A 471 -2.62 13.14 4.07
C ILE A 471 -2.12 13.80 5.35
N ASP A 472 -2.63 13.33 6.48
CA ASP A 472 -2.36 13.85 7.81
C ASP A 472 -1.62 12.80 8.67
N PRO A 473 -0.87 13.21 9.70
CA PRO A 473 -0.31 12.26 10.66
C PRO A 473 -1.40 11.55 11.45
N ASP A 474 -1.25 10.24 11.66
CA ASP A 474 -2.12 9.46 12.56
C ASP A 474 -1.72 9.69 14.02
N THR A 475 -2.18 10.81 14.59
CA THR A 475 -1.85 11.19 15.97
C THR A 475 -2.49 10.27 17.00
N GLU A 476 -3.64 9.66 16.70
CA GLU A 476 -4.35 8.76 17.61
C GLU A 476 -3.58 7.45 17.79
N SER A 477 -3.14 6.81 16.69
CA SER A 477 -2.28 5.62 16.77
C SER A 477 -1.00 5.88 17.58
N ALA A 478 -0.40 7.06 17.40
CA ALA A 478 0.80 7.45 18.16
C ALA A 478 0.49 7.68 19.66
N LYS A 479 -0.62 8.34 19.97
CA LYS A 479 -1.11 8.57 21.34
C LYS A 479 -1.35 7.25 22.07
N ASP A 480 -2.10 6.35 21.46
CA ASP A 480 -2.46 5.04 22.04
C ASP A 480 -1.23 4.20 22.36
N ALA A 481 -0.22 4.23 21.49
CA ALA A 481 1.03 3.52 21.73
C ALA A 481 1.84 4.12 22.90
N ILE A 482 1.86 5.45 23.04
CA ILE A 482 2.50 6.13 24.19
C ILE A 482 1.76 5.80 25.49
N ILE A 483 0.43 5.87 25.50
CA ILE A 483 -0.40 5.54 26.67
C ILE A 483 -0.20 4.07 27.05
N THR A 484 -0.18 3.16 26.07
CA THR A 484 0.09 1.73 26.30
C THR A 484 1.46 1.53 26.92
N PHE A 485 2.50 2.19 26.40
CA PHE A 485 3.83 2.15 26.97
C PHE A 485 3.85 2.63 28.42
N VAL A 486 3.23 3.77 28.71
CA VAL A 486 3.11 4.31 30.08
C VAL A 486 2.40 3.31 30.99
N GLY A 487 1.32 2.69 30.53
CA GLY A 487 0.59 1.67 31.26
C GLY A 487 1.46 0.44 31.58
N LYS A 488 2.18 -0.10 30.59
CA LYS A 488 3.09 -1.24 30.80
C LYS A 488 4.27 -0.88 31.70
N TYR A 489 4.79 0.34 31.58
CA TYR A 489 5.86 0.86 32.43
C TYR A 489 5.41 0.89 33.89
N ASN A 490 4.26 1.51 34.15
CA ASN A 490 3.69 1.62 35.49
C ASN A 490 3.40 0.25 36.10
N GLN A 491 2.87 -0.71 35.32
CA GLN A 491 2.66 -2.08 35.80
C GLN A 491 3.96 -2.77 36.21
N ALA A 492 5.03 -2.62 35.43
CA ALA A 492 6.33 -3.18 35.77
C ALA A 492 6.91 -2.54 37.03
N ILE A 493 6.89 -1.21 37.13
CA ILE A 493 7.38 -0.46 38.30
C ILE A 493 6.56 -0.79 39.56
N ALA A 494 5.24 -0.94 39.43
CA ALA A 494 4.35 -1.30 40.52
C ALA A 494 4.71 -2.70 41.07
N GLU A 495 4.91 -3.67 40.17
CA GLU A 495 5.37 -5.00 40.53
C GLU A 495 6.72 -4.97 41.27
N MET A 496 7.70 -4.19 40.78
CA MET A 496 8.99 -4.05 41.50
C MET A 496 8.79 -3.48 42.90
N ASN A 497 7.92 -2.48 43.06
CA ASN A 497 7.65 -1.84 44.34
C ASN A 497 6.98 -2.81 45.30
N ILE A 498 5.94 -3.53 44.86
CA ILE A 498 5.20 -4.51 45.67
C ILE A 498 6.17 -5.59 46.17
N LEU A 499 7.02 -6.13 45.28
CA LEU A 499 7.95 -7.17 45.65
C LEU A 499 9.08 -6.69 46.57
N SER A 500 9.53 -5.44 46.45
CA SER A 500 10.70 -4.92 47.19
C SER A 500 10.37 -4.15 48.47
N GLN A 501 9.14 -3.65 48.64
CA GLN A 501 8.74 -2.80 49.76
C GLN A 501 7.54 -3.38 50.51
N ASN A 502 7.62 -3.36 51.84
CA ASN A 502 6.53 -3.76 52.72
C ASN A 502 5.64 -2.54 53.07
N LYS A 503 4.91 -2.01 52.07
CA LYS A 503 4.05 -0.83 52.21
C LYS A 503 2.65 -1.09 51.63
N PRO A 504 1.61 -1.29 52.45
CA PRO A 504 0.26 -1.62 51.99
C PRO A 504 -0.34 -0.57 51.05
N GLU A 505 0.09 0.69 51.17
CA GLU A 505 -0.38 1.79 50.33
C GLU A 505 0.01 1.63 48.85
N LEU A 506 0.90 0.69 48.51
CA LEU A 506 1.25 0.34 47.12
C LEU A 506 0.12 -0.34 46.37
N ILE A 507 -0.75 -1.03 47.11
CA ILE A 507 -1.84 -1.82 46.54
C ILE A 507 -3.10 -0.97 46.44
N SER A 508 -3.35 -0.09 47.41
CA SER A 508 -4.50 0.82 47.43
C SER A 508 -4.47 1.89 46.34
N GLU A 509 -3.33 2.10 45.68
CA GLU A 509 -3.17 3.04 44.55
C GLU A 509 -3.42 2.37 43.19
N LEU A 510 -3.60 1.04 43.15
CA LEU A 510 -3.85 0.28 41.92
C LEU A 510 -5.36 0.12 41.71
N ASP A 511 -6.04 1.24 41.45
CA ASP A 511 -7.50 1.33 41.31
C ASP A 511 -8.08 0.49 40.14
N TYR A 512 -7.21 0.01 39.24
CA TYR A 512 -7.58 -0.84 38.11
C TYR A 512 -7.62 -2.35 38.45
N LEU A 513 -7.20 -2.75 39.65
CA LEU A 513 -7.24 -4.14 40.09
C LEU A 513 -8.55 -4.45 40.82
N SER A 514 -9.12 -5.63 40.55
CA SER A 514 -10.21 -6.19 41.34
C SER A 514 -9.78 -6.47 42.79
N SER A 515 -10.75 -6.60 43.71
CA SER A 515 -10.49 -6.97 45.11
C SER A 515 -9.62 -8.22 45.24
N ASP A 516 -9.89 -9.23 44.42
CA ASP A 516 -9.20 -10.51 44.44
C ASP A 516 -7.76 -10.39 43.94
N GLU A 517 -7.51 -9.51 42.97
CA GLU A 517 -6.16 -9.20 42.50
C GLU A 517 -5.37 -8.40 43.53
N GLN A 518 -6.02 -7.47 44.23
CA GLN A 518 -5.38 -6.73 45.32
C GLN A 518 -4.98 -7.67 46.47
N ASP A 519 -5.82 -8.65 46.81
CA ASP A 519 -5.50 -9.62 47.86
C ASP A 519 -4.33 -10.53 47.47
N LYS A 520 -4.28 -11.00 46.21
CA LYS A 520 -3.12 -11.73 45.68
C LYS A 520 -1.83 -10.90 45.70
N MET A 521 -1.93 -9.59 45.50
CA MET A 521 -0.76 -8.69 45.60
C MET A 521 -0.31 -8.50 47.05
N LYS A 522 -1.23 -8.52 48.03
CA LYS A 522 -0.88 -8.43 49.47
C LYS A 522 -0.03 -9.61 49.91
N GLU A 523 -0.32 -10.82 49.42
CA GLU A 523 0.49 -12.02 49.71
C GLU A 523 1.93 -11.91 49.21
N ARG A 524 2.18 -11.07 48.21
CA ARG A 524 3.50 -10.86 47.58
C ARG A 524 4.21 -9.60 48.08
N LEU A 525 3.55 -8.82 48.94
CA LEU A 525 4.07 -7.56 49.44
C LEU A 525 5.34 -7.77 50.25
N GLY A 526 6.43 -7.10 49.85
CA GLY A 526 7.73 -7.22 50.49
C GLY A 526 8.39 -8.60 50.38
N MET A 527 7.90 -9.49 49.51
CA MET A 527 8.41 -10.87 49.37
C MET A 527 9.92 -10.93 49.06
N PHE A 528 10.44 -9.94 48.35
CA PHE A 528 11.86 -9.79 47.99
C PHE A 528 12.48 -8.55 48.63
N GLN A 529 12.09 -8.23 49.87
CA GLN A 529 12.71 -7.16 50.64
C GLN A 529 14.22 -7.40 50.76
N GLY A 530 15.03 -6.45 50.28
CA GLY A 530 16.49 -6.54 50.25
C GLY A 530 17.09 -7.04 48.92
N GLU A 531 16.27 -7.44 47.95
CA GLU A 531 16.73 -7.82 46.63
C GLU A 531 17.17 -6.57 45.83
N MET A 532 18.49 -6.33 45.80
CA MET A 532 19.07 -5.12 45.19
C MET A 532 18.82 -5.03 43.67
N SER A 533 18.65 -6.17 42.99
CA SER A 533 18.40 -6.17 41.54
C SER A 533 17.11 -5.42 41.21
N LEU A 534 16.03 -5.62 41.97
CA LEU A 534 14.74 -4.94 41.78
C LEU A 534 14.87 -3.42 41.95
N THR A 535 15.56 -2.98 43.00
CA THR A 535 15.74 -1.55 43.29
C THR A 535 16.66 -0.86 42.27
N SER A 536 17.75 -1.53 41.88
CA SER A 536 18.68 -1.02 40.87
C SER A 536 18.02 -0.97 39.49
N GLY A 537 17.33 -2.04 39.09
CA GLY A 537 16.59 -2.11 37.84
C GLY A 537 15.53 -1.01 37.72
N LYS A 538 14.76 -0.79 38.80
CA LYS A 538 13.81 0.32 38.91
C LYS A 538 14.51 1.67 38.67
N SER A 539 15.61 1.91 39.38
CA SER A 539 16.36 3.17 39.30
C SER A 539 16.91 3.42 37.89
N GLN A 540 17.47 2.38 37.24
CA GLN A 540 17.91 2.46 35.84
C GLN A 540 16.77 2.81 34.89
N MET A 541 15.61 2.16 35.01
CA MET A 541 14.46 2.47 34.15
C MET A 541 13.94 3.89 34.36
N GLN A 542 13.92 4.38 35.61
CA GLN A 542 13.57 5.77 35.91
C GLN A 542 14.57 6.76 35.33
N GLN A 543 15.87 6.46 35.40
CA GLN A 543 16.91 7.30 34.82
C GLN A 543 16.80 7.38 33.29
N ILE A 544 16.44 6.27 32.63
CA ILE A 544 16.21 6.24 31.18
C ILE A 544 14.99 7.12 30.82
N VAL A 545 13.87 6.93 31.50
CA VAL A 545 12.62 7.69 31.20
C VAL A 545 12.71 9.18 31.54
N SER A 546 13.48 9.55 32.57
CA SER A 546 13.74 10.95 32.94
C SER A 546 14.94 11.57 32.22
N GLY A 547 15.66 10.77 31.42
CA GLY A 547 16.84 11.20 30.68
C GLY A 547 16.50 12.18 29.55
N THR A 548 17.48 13.00 29.18
CA THR A 548 17.40 13.89 28.02
C THR A 548 17.95 13.20 26.78
N TYR A 549 17.23 13.30 25.67
CA TYR A 549 17.56 12.66 24.39
C TYR A 549 17.61 13.70 23.29
N LYS A 550 18.82 14.18 23.00
CA LYS A 550 19.08 15.12 21.91
C LYS A 550 19.57 14.36 20.69
N TYR A 551 18.77 14.35 19.63
CA TYR A 551 19.07 13.61 18.39
C TYR A 551 19.66 14.51 17.30
N ASP A 552 19.48 15.84 17.38
CA ASP A 552 20.13 16.81 16.51
C ASP A 552 20.39 18.16 17.22
N ALA A 553 20.98 19.13 16.52
CA ALA A 553 21.26 20.45 17.09
C ALA A 553 19.99 21.28 17.38
N ASN A 554 18.91 21.02 16.65
CA ASN A 554 17.66 21.81 16.63
C ASN A 554 16.53 21.18 17.44
N SER A 555 16.79 20.09 18.16
CA SER A 555 15.77 19.32 18.89
C SER A 555 15.11 20.21 19.93
N THR A 556 13.82 20.50 19.75
CA THR A 556 13.04 21.30 20.71
C THR A 556 12.41 20.40 21.77
N ILE A 557 12.09 19.17 21.40
CA ILE A 557 11.62 18.13 22.31
C ILE A 557 12.74 17.12 22.56
N THR A 558 13.14 16.99 23.81
CA THR A 558 14.23 16.11 24.27
C THR A 558 13.88 15.31 25.53
N LEU A 559 12.68 15.54 26.09
CA LEU A 559 12.20 14.95 27.35
C LEU A 559 10.74 14.52 27.20
N LEU A 560 10.36 13.40 27.81
CA LEU A 560 8.95 12.98 27.88
C LEU A 560 8.06 14.01 28.59
N ALA A 561 8.60 14.73 29.56
CA ALA A 561 7.86 15.75 30.29
C ALA A 561 7.36 16.88 29.37
N GLN A 562 8.09 17.18 28.29
CA GLN A 562 7.66 18.16 27.28
C GLN A 562 6.47 17.66 26.44
N LEU A 563 6.25 16.34 26.40
CA LEU A 563 5.11 15.69 25.76
C LEU A 563 3.91 15.54 26.68
N GLY A 564 3.99 16.06 27.91
CA GLY A 564 2.97 15.80 28.93
C GLY A 564 3.07 14.41 29.58
N VAL A 565 4.15 13.67 29.38
CA VAL A 565 4.39 12.38 30.05
C VAL A 565 5.47 12.55 31.12
N SER A 566 5.09 12.52 32.39
CA SER A 566 6.04 12.74 33.49
C SER A 566 5.51 12.17 34.79
N THR A 567 6.34 12.13 35.84
CA THR A 567 5.86 11.70 37.17
C THR A 567 4.91 12.70 37.83
N ASN A 568 4.72 13.90 37.25
CA ASN A 568 3.88 14.97 37.76
C ASN A 568 2.93 15.59 36.71
N ALA A 569 2.57 14.85 35.66
CA ALA A 569 1.84 15.41 34.52
C ALA A 569 0.48 16.02 34.88
N GLY A 570 -0.24 15.44 35.87
CA GLY A 570 -1.54 15.94 36.30
C GLY A 570 -1.51 17.01 37.40
N GLY A 571 -0.32 17.44 37.85
CA GLY A 571 -0.17 18.38 38.96
C GLY A 571 0.04 19.81 38.48
N ASN A 572 -0.88 20.73 38.82
CA ASN A 572 -0.60 22.16 38.77
C ASN A 572 0.71 22.45 39.51
N ALA A 573 1.63 23.15 38.84
CA ALA A 573 2.89 23.61 39.41
C ALA A 573 2.62 24.45 40.67
N GLY A 574 2.66 23.83 41.84
CA GLY A 574 2.27 24.43 43.12
C GLY A 574 1.68 23.46 44.16
N GLY A 575 1.29 22.24 43.78
CA GLY A 575 0.81 21.22 44.72
C GLY A 575 1.93 20.39 45.36
N GLY A 576 1.80 20.06 46.65
CA GLY A 576 2.77 19.26 47.41
C GLY A 576 3.07 17.87 46.81
N TYR A 577 4.11 17.21 47.33
CA TYR A 577 4.58 15.90 46.87
C TYR A 577 3.45 14.86 46.79
N ARG A 578 3.18 14.32 45.59
CA ARG A 578 2.23 13.20 45.43
C ARG A 578 2.93 11.87 45.73
N PRO A 579 2.30 10.93 46.46
CA PRO A 579 2.88 9.60 46.69
C PRO A 579 3.28 8.86 45.41
N SER A 580 2.55 9.05 44.31
CA SER A 580 2.86 8.51 42.96
C SER A 580 4.24 8.96 42.45
N GLN A 581 4.59 10.23 42.67
CA GLN A 581 5.87 10.83 42.24
C GLN A 581 7.05 10.16 42.92
N MET A 582 6.94 9.87 44.22
CA MET A 582 8.00 9.22 45.00
C MET A 582 8.19 7.74 44.62
N ARG A 583 7.19 7.14 43.97
CA ARG A 583 7.20 5.74 43.52
C ARG A 583 7.68 5.61 42.07
N GLY A 584 7.70 6.73 41.34
CA GLY A 584 8.14 6.91 39.97
C GLY A 584 7.25 6.22 38.95
N TYR A 585 5.95 6.35 39.16
CA TYR A 585 4.95 6.11 38.12
C TYR A 585 4.88 7.31 37.19
N LEU A 586 4.59 7.06 35.93
CA LEU A 586 4.33 8.07 34.92
C LEU A 586 2.84 8.42 34.89
N GLU A 587 2.56 9.70 34.75
CA GLU A 587 1.25 10.29 34.52
C GLU A 587 1.24 10.88 33.10
N VAL A 588 0.08 10.89 32.45
CA VAL A 588 -0.11 11.47 31.11
C VAL A 588 -1.07 12.66 31.21
N ASP A 589 -0.62 13.82 30.75
CA ASP A 589 -1.45 14.99 30.46
C ASP A 589 -1.89 14.87 29.00
N GLU A 590 -3.05 14.26 28.77
CA GLU A 590 -3.55 13.97 27.42
C GLU A 590 -3.65 15.24 26.56
N LYS A 591 -4.04 16.38 27.13
CA LYS A 591 -4.16 17.63 26.37
C LYS A 591 -2.81 18.13 25.87
N LYS A 592 -1.76 18.04 26.69
CA LYS A 592 -0.41 18.37 26.27
C LYS A 592 0.15 17.36 25.27
N LEU A 593 -0.18 16.08 25.46
CA LEU A 593 0.24 15.02 24.54
C LEU A 593 -0.39 15.22 23.15
N ASP A 594 -1.69 15.49 23.10
CA ASP A 594 -2.43 15.77 21.85
C ASP A 594 -1.81 16.97 21.12
N ALA A 595 -1.54 18.07 21.83
CA ALA A 595 -0.90 19.25 21.26
C ALA A 595 0.52 18.95 20.74
N ALA A 596 1.32 18.20 21.49
CA ALA A 596 2.67 17.84 21.09
C ALA A 596 2.69 16.92 19.85
N LEU A 597 1.77 15.95 19.78
CA LEU A 597 1.64 15.03 18.65
C LEU A 597 1.21 15.75 17.36
N ALA A 598 0.31 16.73 17.46
CA ALA A 598 -0.14 17.51 16.31
C ALA A 598 0.99 18.33 15.66
N GLU A 599 1.93 18.85 16.47
CA GLU A 599 2.97 19.76 15.98
C GLU A 599 4.33 19.09 15.74
N ASN A 600 4.65 18.01 16.47
CA ASN A 600 6.03 17.53 16.60
C ASN A 600 6.18 16.00 16.52
N ILE A 601 5.30 15.30 15.80
CA ILE A 601 5.30 13.82 15.71
C ILE A 601 6.68 13.22 15.33
N ASN A 602 7.42 13.86 14.43
CA ASN A 602 8.76 13.42 14.02
C ASN A 602 9.80 13.57 15.15
N GLN A 603 9.72 14.63 15.95
CA GLN A 603 10.61 14.80 17.11
C GLN A 603 10.28 13.77 18.20
N ILE A 604 8.98 13.48 18.37
CA ILE A 604 8.49 12.48 19.32
C ILE A 604 8.99 11.09 18.96
N LYS A 605 8.91 10.71 17.67
CA LYS A 605 9.51 9.48 17.14
C LYS A 605 10.96 9.35 17.57
N ASN A 606 11.75 10.40 17.35
CA ASN A 606 13.18 10.40 17.65
C ASN A 606 13.47 10.33 19.15
N ILE A 607 12.58 10.78 20.04
CA ILE A 607 12.75 10.57 21.49
C ILE A 607 12.70 9.08 21.84
N PHE A 608 11.80 8.32 21.21
CA PHE A 608 11.66 6.90 21.47
C PHE A 608 12.75 6.07 20.80
N GLY A 609 13.18 6.46 19.59
CA GLY A 609 14.41 5.96 19.03
C GLY A 609 14.86 6.69 17.77
N TYR A 610 16.17 6.82 17.68
CA TYR A 610 16.87 7.40 16.55
C TYR A 610 18.19 6.67 16.33
N ASP A 611 18.68 6.78 15.10
CA ASP A 611 20.00 6.33 14.69
C ASP A 611 21.00 7.46 14.97
N SER A 612 21.99 7.19 15.81
CA SER A 612 22.98 8.18 16.26
C SER A 612 24.25 8.23 15.41
N ASP A 613 24.51 7.23 14.55
CA ASP A 613 25.72 7.14 13.73
C ASP A 613 25.48 7.07 12.21
N GLY A 614 24.22 6.97 11.78
CA GLY A 614 23.79 7.04 10.39
C GLY A 614 23.81 5.71 9.64
N ASP A 615 23.90 4.57 10.34
CA ASP A 615 23.93 3.24 9.74
C ASP A 615 22.55 2.64 9.41
N LEU A 616 21.47 3.41 9.61
CA LEU A 616 20.06 3.05 9.46
C LEU A 616 19.55 2.07 10.54
N ILE A 617 20.28 1.90 11.64
CA ILE A 617 19.90 1.07 12.77
C ILE A 617 19.68 1.97 13.99
N VAL A 618 18.50 1.86 14.60
CA VAL A 618 18.21 2.59 15.84
C VAL A 618 19.07 2.05 16.98
N ASP A 619 19.88 2.92 17.57
CA ASP A 619 20.85 2.59 18.63
C ASP A 619 20.72 3.49 19.89
N ASN A 620 19.77 4.43 19.87
CA ASN A 620 19.54 5.38 20.95
C ASN A 620 18.04 5.68 21.14
N GLY A 621 17.71 6.49 22.14
CA GLY A 621 16.32 6.83 22.52
C GLY A 621 15.79 6.03 23.72
N ILE A 622 14.62 6.44 24.21
CA ILE A 622 13.99 5.86 25.41
C ILE A 622 13.56 4.42 25.17
N GLY A 623 12.87 4.16 24.05
CA GLY A 623 12.38 2.83 23.68
C GLY A 623 13.54 1.84 23.52
N PHE A 624 14.59 2.22 22.79
CA PHE A 624 15.77 1.39 22.60
C PHE A 624 16.51 1.11 23.92
N LYS A 625 16.79 2.15 24.72
CA LYS A 625 17.52 1.97 26.00
C LYS A 625 16.72 1.15 27.01
N LEU A 626 15.40 1.34 27.07
CA LEU A 626 14.53 0.49 27.89
C LEU A 626 14.51 -0.95 27.38
N ASP A 627 14.37 -1.20 26.07
CA ASP A 627 14.43 -2.56 25.51
C ASP A 627 15.75 -3.24 25.89
N LYS A 628 16.89 -2.56 25.72
CA LYS A 628 18.20 -3.09 26.11
C LYS A 628 18.28 -3.41 27.60
N GLN A 629 17.79 -2.50 28.45
CA GLN A 629 17.75 -2.72 29.90
C GLN A 629 16.87 -3.92 30.26
N LEU A 630 15.66 -4.00 29.70
CA LEU A 630 14.69 -5.07 29.96
C LEU A 630 15.16 -6.41 29.41
N SER A 631 15.86 -6.42 28.27
CA SER A 631 16.44 -7.63 27.68
C SER A 631 17.39 -8.32 28.67
N SER A 632 18.19 -7.58 29.44
CA SER A 632 19.09 -8.16 30.45
C SER A 632 18.35 -8.90 31.58
N TRP A 633 17.06 -8.60 31.78
CA TRP A 633 16.21 -9.25 32.76
C TRP A 633 15.54 -10.50 32.21
N VAL A 634 14.91 -10.39 31.04
CA VAL A 634 13.95 -11.37 30.52
C VAL A 634 14.55 -12.38 29.55
N GLN A 635 15.72 -12.10 28.96
CA GLN A 635 16.35 -13.02 28.02
C GLN A 635 16.72 -14.35 28.69
N SER A 636 16.90 -15.39 27.87
CA SER A 636 17.44 -16.66 28.35
C SER A 636 18.80 -16.45 29.04
N GLY A 637 18.94 -16.93 30.27
CA GLY A 637 20.15 -16.70 31.09
C GLY A 637 20.24 -15.30 31.71
N GLY A 638 19.22 -14.44 31.55
CA GLY A 638 19.12 -13.14 32.22
C GLY A 638 18.87 -13.23 33.72
N ILE A 639 18.69 -12.06 34.37
CA ILE A 639 18.53 -11.94 35.82
C ILE A 639 17.38 -12.81 36.34
N ILE A 640 16.20 -12.74 35.71
CA ILE A 640 15.03 -13.47 36.20
C ILE A 640 15.22 -14.97 36.02
N SER A 641 15.73 -15.41 34.87
CA SER A 641 16.05 -16.81 34.61
C SER A 641 17.02 -17.38 35.66
N SER A 642 18.06 -16.62 36.01
CA SER A 642 19.01 -16.99 37.05
C SER A 642 18.33 -17.17 38.42
N LYS A 643 17.45 -16.24 38.80
CA LYS A 643 16.68 -16.30 40.06
C LYS A 643 15.73 -17.49 40.09
N THR A 644 15.00 -17.74 39.01
CA THR A 644 14.06 -18.88 38.93
C THR A 644 14.79 -20.22 38.99
N ASN A 645 15.96 -20.34 38.36
CA ASN A 645 16.76 -21.58 38.36
C ASN A 645 17.37 -21.84 39.75
N SER A 646 17.75 -20.78 40.47
CA SER A 646 18.22 -20.89 41.85
C SER A 646 17.11 -21.42 42.78
N LEU A 647 15.91 -20.86 42.67
CA LEU A 647 14.73 -21.31 43.42
C LEU A 647 14.35 -22.75 43.05
N GLU A 648 14.40 -23.12 41.78
CA GLU A 648 14.14 -24.49 41.33
C GLU A 648 15.12 -25.50 41.96
N SER A 649 16.40 -25.12 42.03
CA SER A 649 17.43 -25.94 42.70
C SER A 649 17.17 -26.08 44.20
N GLN A 650 16.73 -25.01 44.86
CA GLN A 650 16.36 -25.04 46.28
C GLN A 650 15.13 -25.92 46.52
N ILE A 651 14.09 -25.79 45.69
CA ILE A 651 12.89 -26.65 45.72
C ILE A 651 13.28 -28.11 45.57
N LYS A 652 14.15 -28.43 44.59
CA LYS A 652 14.64 -29.81 44.38
C LYS A 652 15.36 -30.35 45.62
N SER A 653 16.21 -29.54 46.24
CA SER A 653 16.93 -29.93 47.47
C SER A 653 15.98 -30.16 48.65
N SER A 654 15.04 -29.24 48.87
CA SER A 654 14.02 -29.38 49.93
C SER A 654 13.11 -30.59 49.70
N ASN A 655 12.69 -30.87 48.47
CA ASN A 655 11.93 -32.08 48.13
C ASN A 655 12.70 -33.37 48.45
N GLN A 656 14.00 -33.42 48.14
CA GLN A 656 14.84 -34.57 48.50
C GLN A 656 14.92 -34.74 50.03
N LYS A 657 14.97 -33.64 50.79
CA LYS A 657 14.97 -33.67 52.25
C LYS A 657 13.62 -34.12 52.81
N ILE A 658 12.51 -33.65 52.25
CA ILE A 658 11.14 -34.10 52.55
C ILE A 658 11.05 -35.63 52.40
N THR A 659 11.48 -36.18 51.26
CA THR A 659 11.46 -37.65 51.04
C THR A 659 12.28 -38.41 52.09
N ARG A 660 13.44 -37.89 52.49
CA ARG A 660 14.27 -38.50 53.55
C ARG A 660 13.57 -38.44 54.91
N LEU A 661 12.99 -37.30 55.27
CA LEU A 661 12.26 -37.11 56.53
C LEU A 661 11.02 -38.01 56.59
N GLN A 662 10.25 -38.11 55.50
CA GLN A 662 9.12 -39.04 55.38
C GLN A 662 9.57 -40.48 55.64
N THR A 663 10.65 -40.93 54.99
CA THR A 663 11.22 -42.28 55.19
C THR A 663 11.66 -42.50 56.65
N GLN A 664 12.24 -41.48 57.30
CA GLN A 664 12.65 -41.56 58.70
C GLN A 664 11.45 -41.65 59.64
N LEU A 665 10.39 -40.87 59.37
CA LEU A 665 9.15 -40.90 60.13
C LEU A 665 8.45 -42.25 60.01
N ASP A 666 8.35 -42.82 58.82
CA ASP A 666 7.74 -44.15 58.62
C ASP A 666 8.47 -45.25 59.42
N ARG A 667 9.82 -45.20 59.42
CA ARG A 667 10.63 -46.13 60.21
C ARG A 667 10.44 -45.93 61.71
N LYS A 668 10.41 -44.68 62.16
CA LYS A 668 10.23 -44.33 63.57
C LYS A 668 8.84 -44.72 64.07
N GLU A 669 7.81 -44.51 63.26
CA GLU A 669 6.45 -44.95 63.56
C GLU A 669 6.38 -46.47 63.70
N ALA A 670 6.98 -47.21 62.76
CA ALA A 670 7.05 -48.67 62.82
C ALA A 670 7.81 -49.17 64.07
N GLU A 671 8.90 -48.49 64.44
CA GLU A 671 9.67 -48.80 65.65
C GLU A 671 8.86 -48.54 66.92
N LEU A 672 8.23 -47.36 67.03
CA LEU A 672 7.36 -47.00 68.16
C LEU A 672 6.22 -48.01 68.28
N LYS A 673 5.52 -48.33 67.19
CA LYS A 673 4.46 -49.35 67.16
C LYS A 673 4.93 -50.70 67.70
N ARG A 674 6.13 -51.17 67.30
CA ARG A 674 6.71 -52.42 67.82
C ARG A 674 7.03 -52.34 69.31
N LYS A 675 7.71 -51.29 69.77
CA LYS A 675 8.09 -51.11 71.19
C LYS A 675 6.87 -51.08 72.09
N TYR A 676 5.86 -50.32 71.68
CA TYR A 676 4.64 -50.18 72.45
C TYR A 676 3.77 -51.45 72.42
N ALA A 677 3.70 -52.18 71.30
CA ALA A 677 3.04 -53.49 71.26
C ALA A 677 3.72 -54.51 72.18
N GLN A 678 5.06 -54.53 72.24
CA GLN A 678 5.82 -55.39 73.17
C GLN A 678 5.60 -55.00 74.64
N MET A 679 5.60 -53.70 74.94
CA MET A 679 5.31 -53.17 76.27
C MET A 679 3.91 -53.58 76.72
N GLU A 680 2.92 -53.44 75.84
CA GLU A 680 1.55 -53.82 76.14
C GLU A 680 1.39 -55.32 76.34
N GLY A 681 2.03 -56.15 75.51
CA GLY A 681 2.08 -57.60 75.72
C GLY A 681 2.73 -57.99 77.05
N SER A 682 3.75 -57.24 77.48
CA SER A 682 4.39 -57.44 78.79
C SER A 682 3.51 -56.97 79.95
N LEU A 683 2.79 -55.85 79.80
CA LEU A 683 1.84 -55.37 80.80
C LEU A 683 0.64 -56.33 80.94
N GLY A 684 0.14 -56.85 79.81
CA GLY A 684 -0.91 -57.86 79.81
C GLY A 684 -0.48 -59.16 80.48
N SER A 685 0.76 -59.62 80.26
CA SER A 685 1.29 -60.80 80.96
C SER A 685 1.45 -60.55 82.46
N LEU A 686 1.99 -59.41 82.88
CA LEU A 686 2.09 -58.99 84.28
C LEU A 686 0.72 -58.89 84.95
N GLU A 687 -0.28 -58.34 84.25
CA GLU A 687 -1.64 -58.23 84.76
C GLU A 687 -2.30 -59.61 84.91
N SER A 688 -2.07 -60.52 83.95
CA SER A 688 -2.53 -61.92 84.07
C SER A 688 -1.85 -62.66 85.23
N GLN A 689 -0.56 -62.41 85.47
CA GLN A 689 0.17 -62.95 86.63
C GLN A 689 -0.37 -62.38 87.94
N GLN A 690 -0.61 -61.06 87.99
CA GLN A 690 -1.23 -60.41 89.14
C GLN A 690 -2.62 -60.96 89.43
N ASN A 691 -3.47 -61.12 88.41
CA ASN A 691 -4.80 -61.70 88.55
C ASN A 691 -4.73 -63.16 89.01
N SER A 692 -3.75 -63.94 88.51
CA SER A 692 -3.50 -65.31 88.96
C SER A 692 -3.06 -65.36 90.43
N LEU A 693 -2.17 -64.45 90.85
CA LEU A 693 -1.72 -64.30 92.23
C LEU A 693 -2.84 -63.83 93.17
N GLN A 694 -3.68 -62.89 92.72
CA GLN A 694 -4.87 -62.45 93.47
C GLN A 694 -5.88 -63.57 93.61
N ASN A 695 -6.15 -64.34 92.55
CA ASN A 695 -7.04 -65.50 92.61
C ASN A 695 -6.47 -66.59 93.53
N PHE A 696 -5.16 -66.82 93.54
CA PHE A 696 -4.48 -67.71 94.47
C PHE A 696 -4.59 -67.21 95.93
N ALA A 697 -4.36 -65.92 96.17
CA ALA A 697 -4.51 -65.30 97.50
C ALA A 697 -5.96 -65.36 98.01
N ASN A 698 -6.95 -65.11 97.14
CA ASN A 698 -8.37 -65.19 97.46
C ASN A 698 -8.84 -66.63 97.72
N GLN A 699 -8.22 -67.63 97.07
CA GLN A 699 -8.47 -69.05 97.38
C GLN A 699 -7.88 -69.47 98.73
N ASN A 700 -6.75 -68.90 99.15
CA ASN A 700 -6.14 -69.15 100.46
C ASN A 700 -6.86 -68.44 101.63
N GLN A 701 -7.66 -67.40 101.38
CA GLN A 701 -8.51 -66.77 102.39
C GLN A 701 -9.89 -67.45 102.57
N ARG A 702 -10.21 -68.47 101.78
CA ARG A 702 -11.46 -69.26 101.86
C ARG A 702 -11.28 -70.64 102.52
N LYS A 703 -10.14 -70.89 103.16
CA LYS A 703 -9.93 -71.95 104.15
C LYS A 703 -9.75 -71.31 105.51
#